data_AF-A0A0A3XXM0-F1
#
_entry.id   AF-A0A0A3XXM0-F1
#
_cell.length_a   1.000
_cell.length_b   1.000
_cell.length_c   1.000
_cell.angle_alpha   90.00
_cell.angle_beta   90.00
_cell.angle_gamma   90.00
#
_symmetry.space_group_name_H-M   'P 1'
#
loop_
_entity.id
_entity.type
_entity.pdbx_description
1 polymer ?
#
loop_
_entity_poly.entity_id
_entity_poly.type
_entity_poly.pdbx_seq_one_letter_code
_entity_poly.pdbx_strand_id
1 'polypeptide(L)'
;MSMIPRGTQVPARWQLLACGLVLMASCSIAAAADGGIVDVHALPQLEGAVEDTSRPDPYRVEYRMPTPEAVTSPAVKKLLSADGWVPYVRPLEEKSTTLNFKKGRLGLSVYLTQGLGRPDQSVVHYSTDRIYGNVPFPDGASDIMFDGTRPYLGCIAPGALDATSDFYASQMAAIGWQKLTPETAARWTSSLDETVPNGLRAFYAHPDSKEGGFYQQKPVMLTLTPRDDGRTNVDIRVAPFALPSELKADSDLAGLPRPNPTKTARSLGSASSNKREMSAAAMAELPAVLAFYHRELAARGWQEDGSAPLAPGDEVAIKISIAEESGVLRLGRKYDFTMVSLTAQVKDSALAARAKAKKEADDKFFSDAAAAAQKVIAADEARRKVQAAALSDTPLNALADSKTPVPLPETAEGVKFEGGDGRLEFSSTSSVKALGTFYRASLKNAGWKEQPSVINQPNMAVMEFSKAGKSISMTVMQMGPKVNVSANGTGLMVAAAKPVEAKSAEAKPIQAKSTEPLKPDPDSALPVPTQRSSSGISSTKFPGSDQSFRKELEASIPAELSDVLAFYRAELTKRGWQEKTDGATVTAERAELAFTSPEGPAMLRLGRAREETTVSLVQRNPQAAAKADIMPKAGQARVMLGNIGPKEASLTINKQTVKIAAGAGGPQSPKGPMLDLPPGTYQYALRMPGRPARTESLTVAAGDAWGLLVGPTGEVLPLQMY
;
A
#
# COMPACT_ATOMS: atom_id res chain seq x y z
N MET A 1 59.48 -37.62 -79.69
CA MET A 1 60.41 -36.45 -79.71
C MET A 1 59.76 -35.31 -78.94
N SER A 2 60.47 -34.78 -77.93
CA SER A 2 60.34 -33.45 -77.27
C SER A 2 59.00 -33.00 -76.69
N MET A 3 58.87 -32.25 -75.60
CA MET A 3 59.78 -31.65 -74.59
C MET A 3 58.87 -31.18 -73.42
N ILE A 4 59.40 -31.20 -72.19
CA ILE A 4 58.87 -30.58 -70.95
C ILE A 4 59.31 -29.09 -70.95
N PRO A 5 58.58 -28.07 -70.40
CA PRO A 5 58.79 -27.69 -69.00
C PRO A 5 57.62 -27.07 -68.19
N ARG A 6 57.73 -27.32 -66.87
CA ARG A 6 57.00 -26.70 -65.76
C ARG A 6 57.58 -25.32 -65.42
N GLY A 7 56.69 -24.37 -65.14
CA GLY A 7 56.66 -23.55 -63.92
C GLY A 7 57.74 -22.48 -63.69
N THR A 8 57.33 -21.22 -63.77
CA THR A 8 58.04 -20.06 -63.19
C THR A 8 57.21 -19.50 -62.03
N GLN A 9 57.82 -19.38 -60.85
CA GLN A 9 57.23 -18.75 -59.66
C GLN A 9 57.31 -17.21 -59.76
N VAL A 10 56.23 -16.52 -59.37
CA VAL A 10 56.19 -15.06 -59.20
C VAL A 10 56.19 -14.74 -57.69
N PRO A 11 56.88 -13.68 -57.23
CA PRO A 11 57.23 -13.50 -55.81
C PRO A 11 56.06 -13.00 -54.95
N ALA A 12 55.97 -13.55 -53.74
CA ALA A 12 54.93 -13.32 -52.73
C ALA A 12 54.76 -11.85 -52.25
N ARG A 13 55.60 -10.91 -52.69
CA ARG A 13 55.51 -9.49 -52.28
C ARG A 13 54.46 -8.68 -53.05
N TRP A 14 53.96 -9.19 -54.18
CA TRP A 14 52.91 -8.47 -54.93
C TRP A 14 51.48 -8.90 -54.56
N GLN A 15 51.31 -10.09 -53.97
CA GLN A 15 50.01 -10.54 -53.49
C GLN A 15 49.58 -9.83 -52.19
N LEU A 16 50.51 -9.34 -51.37
CA LEU A 16 50.18 -8.63 -50.13
C LEU A 16 49.73 -7.18 -50.35
N LEU A 17 50.11 -6.55 -51.47
CA LEU A 17 49.64 -5.20 -51.83
C LEU A 17 48.26 -5.22 -52.51
N ALA A 18 47.92 -6.30 -53.23
CA ALA A 18 46.58 -6.51 -53.78
C ALA A 18 45.55 -6.90 -52.69
N CYS A 19 45.96 -7.63 -51.64
CA CYS A 19 45.09 -7.92 -50.50
C CYS A 19 44.86 -6.72 -49.57
N GLY A 20 45.76 -5.73 -49.56
CA GLY A 20 45.61 -4.50 -48.76
C GLY A 20 44.63 -3.48 -49.34
N LEU A 21 44.47 -3.44 -50.67
CA LEU A 21 43.57 -2.48 -51.33
C LEU A 21 42.15 -3.00 -51.58
N VAL A 22 41.93 -4.33 -51.50
CA VAL A 22 40.57 -4.91 -51.52
C VAL A 22 39.89 -4.85 -50.13
N LEU A 23 40.67 -4.64 -49.06
CA LEU A 23 40.14 -4.46 -47.68
C LEU A 23 39.72 -3.01 -47.34
N MET A 24 39.88 -2.05 -48.25
CA MET A 24 39.41 -0.66 -48.08
C MET A 24 38.30 -0.28 -49.08
N ALA A 25 37.78 -1.25 -49.83
CA ALA A 25 36.60 -1.13 -50.70
C ALA A 25 35.52 -2.17 -50.39
N SER A 26 35.59 -2.83 -49.22
CA SER A 26 34.37 -3.28 -48.58
C SER A 26 33.66 -2.03 -48.10
N CYS A 27 32.66 -1.58 -48.87
CA CYS A 27 31.62 -0.70 -48.37
C CYS A 27 31.37 -1.13 -46.93
N SER A 28 31.56 -0.23 -45.97
CA SER A 28 30.85 -0.32 -44.72
C SER A 28 29.41 -0.55 -45.14
N ILE A 29 28.92 -1.77 -45.01
CA ILE A 29 27.49 -2.01 -44.91
C ILE A 29 27.18 -1.26 -43.63
N ALA A 30 26.85 0.02 -43.78
CA ALA A 30 26.10 0.73 -42.79
C ALA A 30 24.98 -0.25 -42.46
N ALA A 31 24.95 -0.72 -41.21
CA ALA A 31 23.83 -1.50 -40.72
C ALA A 31 22.60 -0.73 -41.19
N ALA A 32 21.89 -1.28 -42.18
CA ALA A 32 20.74 -0.60 -42.74
C ALA A 32 19.84 -0.33 -41.55
N ALA A 33 19.61 0.95 -41.26
CA ALA A 33 18.69 1.37 -40.22
C ALA A 33 17.45 0.49 -40.36
N ASP A 34 17.03 -0.14 -39.27
CA ASP A 34 15.84 -0.98 -39.27
C ASP A 34 14.69 -0.16 -39.89
N GLY A 35 14.28 -0.50 -41.11
CA GLY A 35 13.37 0.34 -41.91
C GLY A 35 11.97 0.52 -41.30
N GLY A 36 11.73 -0.08 -40.13
CA GLY A 36 10.55 0.12 -39.29
C GLY A 36 10.76 1.00 -38.04
N ILE A 37 11.93 1.61 -37.86
CA ILE A 37 12.23 2.52 -36.74
C ILE A 37 12.55 3.90 -37.28
N VAL A 38 11.88 4.93 -36.73
CA VAL A 38 12.13 6.32 -37.10
C VAL A 38 13.41 6.83 -36.45
N ASP A 39 14.21 7.61 -37.16
CA ASP A 39 15.26 8.41 -36.55
C ASP A 39 14.63 9.64 -35.89
N VAL A 40 14.50 9.61 -34.56
CA VAL A 40 13.86 10.69 -33.80
C VAL A 40 14.67 11.98 -33.78
N HIS A 41 15.99 11.91 -33.99
CA HIS A 41 16.88 13.07 -34.03
C HIS A 41 16.75 13.85 -35.34
N ALA A 42 16.25 13.20 -36.39
CA ALA A 42 15.96 13.83 -37.67
C ALA A 42 14.55 14.45 -37.75
N LEU A 43 13.72 14.32 -36.70
CA LEU A 43 12.35 14.84 -36.70
C LEU A 43 12.34 16.36 -36.49
N PRO A 44 11.35 17.07 -37.08
CA PRO A 44 11.23 18.51 -36.89
C PRO A 44 10.89 18.83 -35.42
N GLN A 45 11.54 19.88 -34.91
CA GLN A 45 11.29 20.47 -33.60
C GLN A 45 10.63 21.84 -33.75
N LEU A 46 9.90 22.28 -32.72
CA LEU A 46 9.29 23.61 -32.72
C LEU A 46 10.35 24.71 -32.64
N GLU A 47 10.02 25.89 -33.17
CA GLU A 47 10.91 27.06 -33.06
C GLU A 47 11.15 27.45 -31.60
N GLY A 48 12.41 27.69 -31.23
CA GLY A 48 12.81 27.96 -29.85
C GLY A 48 13.02 26.72 -28.99
N ALA A 49 12.97 25.51 -29.58
CA ALA A 49 13.35 24.28 -28.90
C ALA A 49 14.82 24.30 -28.46
N VAL A 50 15.07 23.87 -27.23
CA VAL A 50 16.42 23.62 -26.71
C VAL A 50 16.52 22.13 -26.39
N GLU A 51 17.25 21.41 -27.23
CA GLU A 51 17.46 19.97 -27.06
C GLU A 51 18.33 19.66 -25.84
N ASP A 52 17.91 18.67 -25.06
CA ASP A 52 18.68 18.16 -23.92
C ASP A 52 19.62 17.05 -24.39
N THR A 53 20.87 17.43 -24.65
CA THR A 53 21.93 16.50 -25.11
C THR A 53 22.70 15.86 -23.97
N SER A 54 22.27 16.03 -22.71
CA SER A 54 22.99 15.52 -21.53
C SER A 54 23.02 13.99 -21.47
N ARG A 55 22.04 13.32 -22.08
CA ARG A 55 21.91 11.86 -22.14
C ARG A 55 21.55 11.44 -23.58
N PRO A 56 22.54 11.19 -24.45
CA PRO A 56 22.27 10.77 -25.81
C PRO A 56 21.57 9.39 -25.81
N ASP A 57 20.39 9.32 -26.42
CA ASP A 57 19.60 8.10 -26.60
C ASP A 57 19.21 7.97 -28.09
N PRO A 58 19.59 6.90 -28.79
CA PRO A 58 19.30 6.77 -30.23
C PRO A 58 17.80 6.64 -30.55
N TYR A 59 16.96 6.31 -29.57
CA TYR A 59 15.52 6.07 -29.77
C TYR A 59 14.65 7.16 -29.12
N ARG A 60 15.27 8.14 -28.46
CA ARG A 60 14.57 9.23 -27.79
C ARG A 60 15.25 10.58 -27.95
N VAL A 61 14.45 11.60 -28.20
CA VAL A 61 14.85 13.01 -28.12
C VAL A 61 14.04 13.70 -27.04
N GLU A 62 14.70 14.56 -26.28
CA GLU A 62 14.07 15.45 -25.31
C GLU A 62 14.44 16.89 -25.65
N TYR A 63 13.45 17.78 -25.76
CA TYR A 63 13.71 19.21 -25.92
C TYR A 63 12.75 20.05 -25.08
N ARG A 64 13.24 21.19 -24.62
CA ARG A 64 12.47 22.14 -23.79
C ARG A 64 11.89 23.24 -24.66
N MET A 65 10.68 23.67 -24.30
CA MET A 65 9.94 24.75 -24.94
C MET A 65 9.63 25.84 -23.92
N PRO A 66 9.79 27.13 -24.28
CA PRO A 66 9.45 28.28 -23.42
C PRO A 66 7.93 28.56 -23.40
N THR A 67 7.11 27.52 -23.52
CA THR A 67 5.65 27.59 -23.54
C THR A 67 5.06 26.45 -22.72
N PRO A 68 3.89 26.64 -22.09
CA PRO A 68 3.24 25.59 -21.31
C PRO A 68 2.71 24.46 -22.21
N GLU A 69 2.53 23.26 -21.63
CA GLU A 69 2.10 22.05 -22.34
C GLU A 69 0.83 22.26 -23.19
N ALA A 70 -0.15 22.99 -22.65
CA ALA A 70 -1.43 23.26 -23.32
C ALA A 70 -1.28 24.03 -24.64
N VAL A 71 -0.19 24.80 -24.80
CA VAL A 71 0.13 25.53 -26.03
C VAL A 71 1.06 24.69 -26.93
N THR A 72 2.05 24.03 -26.33
CA THR A 72 3.05 23.24 -27.05
C THR A 72 2.45 22.01 -27.74
N SER A 73 1.58 21.26 -27.05
CA SER A 73 0.99 20.02 -27.56
C SER A 73 0.26 20.18 -28.92
N PRO A 74 -0.69 21.12 -29.10
CA PRO A 74 -1.33 21.32 -30.40
C PRO A 74 -0.36 21.83 -31.48
N ALA A 75 0.67 22.59 -31.10
CA ALA A 75 1.70 23.06 -32.03
C ALA A 75 2.57 21.91 -32.55
N VAL A 76 3.04 21.01 -31.68
CA VAL A 76 3.79 19.80 -32.07
C VAL A 76 2.95 18.92 -32.98
N LYS A 77 1.68 18.70 -32.63
CA LYS A 77 0.76 17.92 -33.47
C LYS A 77 0.65 18.51 -34.88
N LYS A 78 0.49 19.84 -34.99
CA LYS A 78 0.42 20.53 -36.29
C LYS A 78 1.73 20.41 -37.07
N LEU A 79 2.87 20.57 -36.40
CA LEU A 79 4.20 20.45 -37.02
C LEU A 79 4.41 19.06 -37.63
N LEU A 80 4.16 18.01 -36.86
CA LEU A 80 4.34 16.63 -37.32
C LEU A 80 3.35 16.28 -38.44
N SER A 81 2.09 16.74 -38.35
CA SER A 81 1.12 16.55 -39.43
C SER A 81 1.51 17.26 -40.72
N ALA A 82 2.16 18.43 -40.65
CA ALA A 82 2.72 19.09 -41.83
C ALA A 82 3.89 18.32 -42.45
N ASP A 83 4.63 17.55 -41.64
CA ASP A 83 5.67 16.61 -42.11
C ASP A 83 5.06 15.27 -42.61
N GLY A 84 3.74 15.13 -42.66
CA GLY A 84 3.08 13.92 -43.17
C GLY A 84 2.94 12.78 -42.15
N TRP A 85 3.09 13.08 -40.85
CA TRP A 85 2.74 12.15 -39.78
C TRP A 85 1.23 12.20 -39.49
N VAL A 86 0.58 11.04 -39.53
CA VAL A 86 -0.86 10.94 -39.28
C VAL A 86 -1.10 10.63 -37.80
N PRO A 87 -1.78 11.51 -37.05
CA PRO A 87 -2.09 11.26 -35.65
C PRO A 87 -3.18 10.20 -35.50
N TYR A 88 -3.10 9.39 -34.45
CA TYR A 88 -4.12 8.40 -34.10
C TYR A 88 -4.29 8.26 -32.59
N VAL A 89 -5.42 7.70 -32.19
CA VAL A 89 -5.73 7.34 -30.80
C VAL A 89 -5.59 5.83 -30.63
N ARG A 90 -5.06 5.36 -29.50
CA ARG A 90 -5.01 3.93 -29.19
C ARG A 90 -6.31 3.47 -28.54
N PRO A 91 -6.83 2.27 -28.88
CA PRO A 91 -8.00 1.70 -28.21
C PRO A 91 -7.83 1.66 -26.69
N LEU A 92 -8.85 2.12 -25.95
CA LEU A 92 -8.88 2.20 -24.47
C LEU A 92 -7.93 3.24 -23.85
N GLU A 93 -7.28 4.08 -24.65
CA GLU A 93 -6.39 5.16 -24.21
C GLU A 93 -6.85 6.53 -24.74
N GLU A 94 -8.15 6.72 -24.94
CA GLU A 94 -8.74 7.93 -25.53
C GLU A 94 -8.54 9.18 -24.66
N LYS A 95 -8.25 8.97 -23.36
CA LYS A 95 -7.93 10.02 -22.39
C LYS A 95 -6.42 10.24 -22.20
N SER A 96 -5.58 9.50 -22.92
CA SER A 96 -4.13 9.66 -22.83
C SER A 96 -3.71 11.01 -23.38
N THR A 97 -2.76 11.65 -22.69
CA THR A 97 -2.11 12.88 -23.18
C THR A 97 -0.98 12.60 -24.16
N THR A 98 -0.57 11.32 -24.31
CA THR A 98 0.41 10.90 -25.30
C THR A 98 -0.18 10.99 -26.71
N LEU A 99 0.50 11.75 -27.56
CA LEU A 99 0.20 11.85 -28.99
C LEU A 99 0.88 10.70 -29.72
N ASN A 100 0.13 9.97 -30.54
CA ASN A 100 0.66 8.85 -31.32
C ASN A 100 0.55 9.17 -32.80
N PHE A 101 1.60 8.85 -33.56
CA PHE A 101 1.67 9.14 -34.98
C PHE A 101 2.18 7.96 -35.78
N LYS A 102 1.71 7.87 -37.04
CA LYS A 102 2.14 6.87 -38.00
C LYS A 102 2.54 7.54 -39.32
N LYS A 103 3.64 7.09 -39.92
CA LYS A 103 4.07 7.46 -41.28
C LYS A 103 4.54 6.20 -42.00
N GLY A 104 3.71 5.66 -42.88
CA GLY A 104 3.96 4.35 -43.49
C GLY A 104 4.02 3.24 -42.44
N ARG A 105 5.20 2.61 -42.28
CA ARG A 105 5.48 1.59 -41.24
C ARG A 105 6.13 2.15 -39.97
N LEU A 106 6.46 3.44 -39.96
CA LEU A 106 7.10 4.11 -38.83
C LEU A 106 6.06 4.54 -37.80
N GLY A 107 6.33 4.28 -36.52
CA GLY A 107 5.55 4.76 -35.40
C GLY A 107 6.34 5.77 -34.57
N LEU A 108 5.63 6.75 -34.03
CA LEU A 108 6.19 7.78 -33.16
C LEU A 108 5.22 8.04 -32.00
N SER A 109 5.75 7.98 -30.78
CA SER A 109 5.09 8.50 -29.59
C SER A 109 5.67 9.84 -29.20
N VAL A 110 4.80 10.78 -28.91
CA VAL A 110 5.17 12.08 -28.34
C VAL A 110 4.40 12.28 -27.05
N TYR A 111 5.11 12.44 -25.96
CA TYR A 111 4.50 12.87 -24.70
C TYR A 111 5.14 14.16 -24.22
N LEU A 112 4.36 14.95 -23.50
CA LEU A 112 4.79 16.22 -22.96
C LEU A 112 4.72 16.16 -21.44
N THR A 113 5.62 16.90 -20.81
CA THR A 113 5.62 17.11 -19.37
C THR A 113 5.83 18.57 -19.07
N GLN A 114 5.32 19.04 -17.93
CA GLN A 114 5.64 20.37 -17.44
C GLN A 114 7.12 20.48 -17.08
N GLY A 115 7.73 21.65 -17.32
CA GLY A 115 9.07 21.96 -16.86
C GLY A 115 9.17 21.88 -15.33
N LEU A 116 10.23 21.25 -14.81
CA LEU A 116 10.43 21.08 -13.37
C LEU A 116 10.55 22.46 -12.69
N GLY A 117 9.58 22.79 -11.82
CA GLY A 117 9.50 24.10 -11.16
C GLY A 117 9.16 25.28 -12.09
N ARG A 118 8.79 25.01 -13.35
CA ARG A 118 8.51 26.01 -14.39
C ARG A 118 7.21 25.66 -15.13
N PRO A 119 6.03 26.01 -14.58
CA PRO A 119 4.75 25.75 -15.21
C PRO A 119 4.55 26.52 -16.52
N ASP A 120 5.34 27.59 -16.73
CA ASP A 120 5.43 28.36 -17.96
C ASP A 120 6.15 27.60 -19.10
N GLN A 121 6.80 26.47 -18.79
CA GLN A 121 7.61 25.70 -19.73
C GLN A 121 7.09 24.26 -19.88
N SER A 122 7.42 23.65 -21.00
CA SER A 122 7.16 22.23 -21.26
C SER A 122 8.40 21.55 -21.80
N VAL A 123 8.42 20.24 -21.62
CA VAL A 123 9.42 19.34 -22.15
C VAL A 123 8.71 18.37 -23.07
N VAL A 124 9.16 18.29 -24.32
CA VAL A 124 8.64 17.39 -25.33
C VAL A 124 9.58 16.21 -25.46
N HIS A 125 9.00 15.00 -25.48
CA HIS A 125 9.72 13.75 -25.59
C HIS A 125 9.28 13.04 -26.86
N TYR A 126 10.17 12.87 -27.83
CA TYR A 126 9.95 12.00 -28.99
C TYR A 126 10.51 10.63 -28.67
N SER A 127 9.72 9.58 -28.90
CA SER A 127 10.13 8.19 -28.73
C SER A 127 9.71 7.37 -29.94
N THR A 128 10.62 6.56 -30.45
CA THR A 128 10.29 5.62 -31.54
C THR A 128 9.26 4.61 -31.06
N ASP A 129 8.26 4.32 -31.89
CA ASP A 129 7.32 3.21 -31.69
C ASP A 129 7.41 2.22 -32.85
N ARG A 130 7.49 0.92 -32.54
CA ARG A 130 7.46 -0.11 -33.58
C ARG A 130 6.02 -0.50 -33.94
N ILE A 131 5.71 -0.47 -35.22
CA ILE A 131 4.42 -0.93 -35.74
C ILE A 131 4.55 -2.39 -36.20
N TYR A 132 3.98 -3.31 -35.43
CA TYR A 132 3.93 -4.74 -35.73
C TYR A 132 2.71 -5.11 -36.60
N GLY A 133 1.54 -4.54 -36.30
CA GLY A 133 0.28 -4.80 -36.98
C GLY A 133 -0.06 -3.77 -38.04
N ASN A 134 0.85 -3.52 -39.00
CA ASN A 134 0.65 -2.44 -39.97
C ASN A 134 -0.55 -2.68 -40.90
N VAL A 135 -1.44 -1.68 -40.97
CA VAL A 135 -2.55 -1.57 -41.93
C VAL A 135 -2.58 -0.16 -42.55
N PRO A 136 -3.12 0.01 -43.78
CA PRO A 136 -3.10 1.29 -44.47
C PRO A 136 -4.16 2.24 -43.92
N PHE A 137 -3.80 3.52 -43.81
CA PHE A 137 -4.72 4.60 -43.46
C PHE A 137 -5.18 5.29 -44.74
N PRO A 138 -6.50 5.42 -44.99
CA PRO A 138 -7.00 6.21 -46.11
C PRO A 138 -6.57 7.66 -45.96
N ASP A 139 -6.20 8.30 -47.06
CA ASP A 139 -5.83 9.72 -47.05
C ASP A 139 -7.02 10.55 -46.59
N GLY A 140 -6.77 11.49 -45.66
CA GLY A 140 -7.82 12.32 -45.06
C GLY A 140 -8.78 11.57 -44.14
N ALA A 141 -8.45 10.34 -43.70
CA ALA A 141 -9.26 9.64 -42.70
C ALA A 141 -9.38 10.44 -41.39
N SER A 142 -10.57 10.38 -40.81
CA SER A 142 -10.90 11.00 -39.52
C SER A 142 -11.22 9.94 -38.47
N ASP A 143 -11.24 10.33 -37.20
CA ASP A 143 -11.52 9.44 -36.06
C ASP A 143 -10.67 8.16 -36.04
N ILE A 144 -9.38 8.30 -36.36
CA ILE A 144 -8.45 7.17 -36.47
C ILE A 144 -8.14 6.60 -35.09
N MET A 145 -8.66 5.40 -34.85
CA MET A 145 -8.36 4.52 -33.72
C MET A 145 -7.48 3.38 -34.21
N PHE A 146 -6.24 3.28 -33.74
CA PHE A 146 -5.27 2.31 -34.24
C PHE A 146 -4.41 1.75 -33.12
N ASP A 147 -4.11 0.45 -33.18
CA ASP A 147 -3.14 -0.20 -32.31
C ASP A 147 -1.95 -0.68 -33.16
N GLY A 148 -0.73 -0.23 -32.85
CA GLY A 148 0.46 -0.65 -33.60
C GLY A 148 0.92 -2.08 -33.28
N THR A 149 0.48 -2.66 -32.15
CA THR A 149 0.94 -3.97 -31.66
C THR A 149 0.16 -5.13 -32.26
N ARG A 150 -1.02 -4.85 -32.81
CA ARG A 150 -1.90 -5.82 -33.49
C ARG A 150 -2.65 -5.12 -34.61
N PRO A 151 -3.12 -5.80 -35.66
CA PRO A 151 -3.67 -5.15 -36.83
C PRO A 151 -5.12 -4.69 -36.59
N TYR A 152 -5.28 -3.64 -35.78
CA TYR A 152 -6.55 -3.00 -35.47
C TYR A 152 -6.62 -1.58 -36.01
N LEU A 153 -7.65 -1.26 -36.79
CA LEU A 153 -7.95 0.10 -37.27
C LEU A 153 -9.46 0.33 -37.26
N GLY A 154 -9.92 1.35 -36.54
CA GLY A 154 -11.23 1.96 -36.74
C GLY A 154 -11.04 3.37 -37.27
N CYS A 155 -11.69 3.75 -38.37
CA CYS A 155 -11.68 5.15 -38.84
C CYS A 155 -12.87 5.46 -39.75
N ILE A 156 -13.02 6.74 -40.08
CA ILE A 156 -13.95 7.21 -41.11
C ILE A 156 -13.13 7.65 -42.32
N ALA A 157 -13.19 6.88 -43.40
CA ALA A 157 -12.60 7.22 -44.68
C ALA A 157 -13.45 8.28 -45.39
N PRO A 158 -12.84 9.28 -46.05
CA PRO A 158 -13.60 10.34 -46.72
C PRO A 158 -14.27 9.88 -48.02
N GLY A 159 -13.83 8.76 -48.59
CA GLY A 159 -14.38 8.22 -49.84
C GLY A 159 -15.66 7.40 -49.65
N ALA A 160 -16.38 7.22 -50.76
CA ALA A 160 -17.51 6.30 -50.85
C ALA A 160 -17.06 4.84 -50.71
N LEU A 161 -18.03 3.93 -50.51
CA LEU A 161 -17.78 2.52 -50.21
C LEU A 161 -16.88 1.84 -51.25
N ASP A 162 -17.21 1.98 -52.54
CA ASP A 162 -16.47 1.33 -53.63
C ASP A 162 -15.03 1.83 -53.74
N ALA A 163 -14.83 3.15 -53.72
CA ALA A 163 -13.49 3.76 -53.76
C ALA A 163 -12.65 3.37 -52.53
N THR A 164 -13.28 3.26 -51.35
CA THR A 164 -12.61 2.80 -50.12
C THR A 164 -12.26 1.31 -50.22
N SER A 165 -13.12 0.50 -50.83
CA SER A 165 -12.86 -0.92 -51.07
C SER A 165 -11.67 -1.13 -52.01
N ASP A 166 -11.62 -0.41 -53.12
CA ASP A 166 -10.51 -0.45 -54.09
C ASP A 166 -9.19 -0.02 -53.45
N PHE A 167 -9.22 1.04 -52.64
CA PHE A 167 -8.06 1.48 -51.85
C PHE A 167 -7.53 0.35 -50.97
N TYR A 168 -8.38 -0.30 -50.17
CA TYR A 168 -7.93 -1.38 -49.30
C TYR A 168 -7.46 -2.60 -50.06
N ALA A 169 -8.13 -2.98 -51.16
CA ALA A 169 -7.71 -4.09 -52.01
C ALA A 169 -6.28 -3.88 -52.53
N SER A 170 -5.96 -2.67 -52.99
CA SER A 170 -4.64 -2.33 -53.51
C SER A 170 -3.59 -2.16 -52.40
N GLN A 171 -3.89 -1.35 -51.37
CA GLN A 171 -2.91 -0.97 -50.35
C GLN A 171 -2.59 -2.12 -49.39
N MET A 172 -3.56 -2.97 -49.07
CA MET A 172 -3.30 -4.18 -48.27
C MET A 172 -2.33 -5.09 -49.01
N ALA A 173 -2.55 -5.32 -50.31
CA ALA A 173 -1.65 -6.10 -51.16
C ALA A 173 -0.24 -5.47 -51.24
N ALA A 174 -0.15 -4.15 -51.42
CA ALA A 174 1.12 -3.42 -51.50
C ALA A 174 1.99 -3.56 -50.25
N ILE A 175 1.38 -3.72 -49.06
CA ILE A 175 2.12 -3.88 -47.80
C ILE A 175 2.29 -5.35 -47.38
N GLY A 176 1.85 -6.32 -48.19
CA GLY A 176 2.09 -7.76 -48.00
C GLY A 176 0.88 -8.60 -47.56
N TRP A 177 -0.29 -8.01 -47.35
CA TRP A 177 -1.51 -8.75 -47.03
C TRP A 177 -2.13 -9.40 -48.27
N GLN A 178 -2.57 -10.64 -48.15
CA GLN A 178 -3.19 -11.41 -49.20
C GLN A 178 -4.67 -11.61 -48.89
N LYS A 179 -5.56 -11.26 -49.82
CA LYS A 179 -7.00 -11.50 -49.66
C LYS A 179 -7.26 -13.01 -49.59
N LEU A 180 -7.99 -13.44 -48.57
CA LEU A 180 -8.35 -14.83 -48.37
C LEU A 180 -9.48 -15.24 -49.33
N THR A 181 -9.35 -16.45 -49.83
CA THR A 181 -10.35 -17.20 -50.60
C THR A 181 -10.83 -18.40 -49.77
N PRO A 182 -11.97 -19.03 -50.09
CA PRO A 182 -12.42 -20.22 -49.38
C PRO A 182 -11.34 -21.32 -49.30
N GLU A 183 -10.56 -21.50 -50.37
CA GLU A 183 -9.49 -22.52 -50.43
C GLU A 183 -8.32 -22.19 -49.50
N THR A 184 -7.90 -20.92 -49.47
CA THR A 184 -6.78 -20.47 -48.63
C THR A 184 -7.18 -20.31 -47.16
N ALA A 185 -8.47 -20.07 -46.90
CA ALA A 185 -9.03 -19.93 -45.57
C ALA A 185 -9.38 -21.28 -44.90
N ALA A 186 -9.43 -22.38 -45.66
CA ALA A 186 -9.86 -23.70 -45.19
C ALA A 186 -9.11 -24.22 -43.95
N ARG A 187 -7.88 -23.74 -43.71
CA ARG A 187 -7.12 -24.09 -42.49
C ARG A 187 -7.65 -23.44 -41.21
N TRP A 188 -8.52 -22.43 -41.32
CA TRP A 188 -9.11 -21.71 -40.18
C TRP A 188 -10.63 -21.79 -40.13
N THR A 189 -11.30 -21.70 -41.27
CA THR A 189 -12.77 -21.63 -41.35
C THR A 189 -13.29 -22.35 -42.60
N SER A 190 -14.52 -22.86 -42.51
CA SER A 190 -15.23 -23.50 -43.61
C SER A 190 -16.04 -22.53 -44.47
N SER A 191 -16.24 -21.28 -44.02
CA SER A 191 -16.95 -20.24 -44.79
C SER A 191 -16.37 -18.85 -44.51
N LEU A 192 -16.42 -18.02 -45.54
CA LEU A 192 -16.11 -16.58 -45.51
C LEU A 192 -17.35 -15.72 -45.84
N ASP A 193 -18.54 -16.33 -45.89
CA ASP A 193 -19.76 -15.71 -46.44
C ASP A 193 -20.47 -14.78 -45.43
N GLU A 194 -19.72 -14.23 -44.48
CA GLU A 194 -20.27 -13.36 -43.46
C GLU A 194 -20.65 -12.00 -44.08
N THR A 195 -21.94 -11.82 -44.34
CA THR A 195 -22.44 -10.59 -44.98
C THR A 195 -22.60 -9.44 -43.99
N VAL A 196 -22.49 -8.21 -44.47
CA VAL A 196 -22.72 -6.98 -43.71
C VAL A 196 -23.84 -6.21 -44.40
N PRO A 197 -24.92 -5.83 -43.71
CA PRO A 197 -26.00 -5.06 -44.32
C PRO A 197 -25.47 -3.78 -44.98
N ASN A 198 -25.71 -3.65 -46.29
CA ASN A 198 -25.25 -2.53 -47.11
C ASN A 198 -23.74 -2.27 -47.06
N GLY A 199 -22.94 -3.24 -46.62
CA GLY A 199 -21.51 -3.10 -46.43
C GLY A 199 -20.72 -4.14 -47.21
N LEU A 200 -19.40 -4.08 -47.05
CA LEU A 200 -18.47 -5.04 -47.60
C LEU A 200 -17.65 -5.66 -46.49
N ARG A 201 -17.42 -6.97 -46.59
CA ARG A 201 -16.49 -7.69 -45.73
C ARG A 201 -15.47 -8.43 -46.57
N ALA A 202 -14.21 -8.34 -46.17
CA ALA A 202 -13.11 -9.05 -46.79
C ALA A 202 -12.14 -9.54 -45.72
N PHE A 203 -11.52 -10.68 -45.96
CA PHE A 203 -10.55 -11.27 -45.05
C PHE A 203 -9.18 -11.26 -45.70
N TYR A 204 -8.13 -11.02 -44.90
CA TYR A 204 -6.76 -11.00 -45.38
C TYR A 204 -5.86 -11.79 -44.44
N ALA A 205 -4.83 -12.43 -44.98
CA ALA A 205 -3.75 -13.05 -44.22
C ALA A 205 -2.41 -12.48 -44.68
N HIS A 206 -1.44 -12.43 -43.78
CA HIS A 206 -0.07 -12.08 -44.12
C HIS A 206 0.77 -13.37 -44.12
N PRO A 207 1.64 -13.61 -45.11
CA PRO A 207 2.50 -14.78 -45.12
C PRO A 207 3.43 -14.78 -43.90
N ASP A 208 3.64 -15.97 -43.33
CA ASP A 208 4.61 -16.19 -42.25
C ASP A 208 6.01 -15.92 -42.79
N SER A 209 6.71 -14.91 -42.27
CA SER A 209 8.14 -14.75 -42.55
C SER A 209 8.89 -14.37 -41.27
N LYS A 210 9.87 -15.18 -40.89
CA LYS A 210 10.86 -14.82 -39.86
C LYS A 210 11.85 -13.76 -40.36
N GLU A 211 11.92 -13.53 -41.67
CA GLU A 211 12.89 -12.64 -42.32
C GLU A 211 12.35 -11.22 -42.63
N GLY A 212 11.03 -11.03 -42.79
CA GLY A 212 10.42 -9.79 -43.26
C GLY A 212 9.96 -8.78 -42.20
N GLY A 213 10.31 -8.98 -40.93
CA GLY A 213 10.04 -8.02 -39.84
C GLY A 213 8.58 -7.91 -39.37
N PHE A 214 7.61 -8.50 -40.09
CA PHE A 214 6.27 -8.75 -39.57
C PHE A 214 6.29 -9.99 -38.67
N TYR A 215 6.17 -9.80 -37.36
CA TYR A 215 5.86 -10.89 -36.44
C TYR A 215 4.55 -11.56 -36.85
N GLN A 216 4.47 -12.89 -36.81
CA GLN A 216 3.32 -13.73 -37.22
C GLN A 216 1.96 -13.05 -36.99
N GLN A 217 1.41 -12.43 -38.02
CA GLN A 217 0.12 -11.74 -37.92
C GLN A 217 -1.01 -12.75 -38.09
N LYS A 218 -2.01 -12.68 -37.21
CA LYS A 218 -3.26 -13.41 -37.40
C LYS A 218 -4.00 -12.86 -38.62
N PRO A 219 -4.82 -13.69 -39.30
CA PRO A 219 -5.74 -13.19 -40.31
C PRO A 219 -6.60 -12.06 -39.76
N VAL A 220 -6.89 -11.09 -40.63
CA VAL A 220 -7.70 -9.91 -40.30
C VAL A 220 -8.97 -9.89 -41.12
N MET A 221 -9.98 -9.27 -40.55
CA MET A 221 -11.25 -8.99 -41.18
C MET A 221 -11.35 -7.47 -41.37
N LEU A 222 -11.54 -7.06 -42.61
CA LEU A 222 -11.92 -5.71 -43.01
C LEU A 222 -13.44 -5.66 -43.16
N THR A 223 -14.08 -4.75 -42.44
CA THR A 223 -15.49 -4.41 -42.58
C THR A 223 -15.61 -2.95 -43.00
N LEU A 224 -16.32 -2.71 -44.11
CA LEU A 224 -16.64 -1.40 -44.63
C LEU A 224 -18.15 -1.20 -44.57
N THR A 225 -18.61 -0.08 -44.00
CA THR A 225 -20.02 0.28 -43.99
C THR A 225 -20.22 1.72 -44.48
N PRO A 226 -21.14 1.95 -45.43
CA PRO A 226 -21.42 3.28 -45.93
C PRO A 226 -22.08 4.12 -44.84
N ARG A 227 -21.92 5.44 -44.96
CA ARG A 227 -22.57 6.44 -44.11
C ARG A 227 -23.47 7.33 -44.96
N ASP A 228 -24.45 7.95 -44.31
CA ASP A 228 -25.41 8.85 -44.96
C ASP A 228 -24.75 10.12 -45.54
N ASP A 229 -23.55 10.47 -45.06
CA ASP A 229 -22.76 11.62 -45.53
C ASP A 229 -21.82 11.29 -46.72
N GLY A 230 -21.96 10.10 -47.31
CA GLY A 230 -21.15 9.64 -48.45
C GLY A 230 -19.76 9.15 -48.07
N ARG A 231 -19.39 9.18 -46.79
CA ARG A 231 -18.14 8.61 -46.25
C ARG A 231 -18.31 7.12 -45.91
N THR A 232 -17.22 6.47 -45.53
CA THR A 232 -17.22 5.04 -45.20
C THR A 232 -16.61 4.80 -43.82
N ASN A 233 -17.32 4.07 -42.95
CA ASN A 233 -16.71 3.55 -41.73
C ASN A 233 -15.85 2.35 -42.09
N VAL A 234 -14.64 2.33 -41.56
CA VAL A 234 -13.68 1.24 -41.70
C VAL A 234 -13.46 0.61 -40.33
N ASP A 235 -13.59 -0.71 -40.24
CA ASP A 235 -13.12 -1.52 -39.11
C ASP A 235 -12.22 -2.65 -39.63
N ILE A 236 -10.97 -2.67 -39.20
CA ILE A 236 -10.05 -3.78 -39.37
C ILE A 236 -9.76 -4.33 -37.98
N ARG A 237 -9.95 -5.63 -37.81
CA ARG A 237 -9.60 -6.35 -36.58
C ARG A 237 -9.15 -7.77 -36.91
N VAL A 238 -8.58 -8.46 -35.92
CA VAL A 238 -8.30 -9.89 -36.05
C VAL A 238 -9.59 -10.63 -36.40
N ALA A 239 -9.53 -11.52 -37.40
CA ALA A 239 -10.68 -12.27 -37.83
C ALA A 239 -11.24 -13.13 -36.66
N PRO A 240 -12.57 -13.17 -36.45
CA PRO A 240 -13.18 -13.91 -35.35
C PRO A 240 -12.72 -15.37 -35.26
N PHE A 241 -12.58 -16.05 -36.40
CA PHE A 241 -12.11 -17.45 -36.46
C PHE A 241 -10.64 -17.65 -36.05
N ALA A 242 -9.85 -16.58 -35.99
CA ALA A 242 -8.45 -16.60 -35.54
C ALA A 242 -8.30 -16.22 -34.06
N LEU A 243 -9.39 -15.84 -33.39
CA LEU A 243 -9.46 -15.60 -31.95
C LEU A 243 -9.71 -16.92 -31.21
N PRO A 244 -9.28 -17.03 -29.94
CA PRO A 244 -9.55 -18.21 -29.14
C PRO A 244 -11.05 -18.39 -28.92
N SER A 245 -11.59 -19.56 -29.28
CA SER A 245 -12.97 -19.97 -28.98
C SER A 245 -13.16 -20.40 -27.53
N GLU A 246 -12.07 -20.86 -26.89
CA GLU A 246 -12.05 -21.25 -25.48
C GLU A 246 -11.00 -20.43 -24.73
N LEU A 247 -11.42 -19.81 -23.63
CA LEU A 247 -10.55 -19.00 -22.77
C LEU A 247 -10.15 -19.76 -21.52
N LYS A 248 -8.92 -19.54 -21.08
CA LYS A 248 -8.41 -20.06 -19.81
C LYS A 248 -8.56 -19.02 -18.73
N ALA A 249 -8.71 -19.47 -17.48
CA ALA A 249 -8.65 -18.59 -16.33
C ALA A 249 -7.20 -18.15 -16.11
N ASP A 250 -7.02 -16.88 -15.80
CA ASP A 250 -5.78 -16.31 -15.32
C ASP A 250 -5.85 -16.12 -13.79
N SER A 251 -4.96 -15.31 -13.21
CA SER A 251 -5.08 -14.87 -11.83
C SER A 251 -6.40 -14.13 -11.58
N ASP A 252 -7.13 -14.54 -10.53
CA ASP A 252 -8.34 -13.86 -10.08
C ASP A 252 -8.02 -12.40 -9.67
N LEU A 253 -8.95 -11.49 -9.97
CA LEU A 253 -8.88 -10.09 -9.54
C LEU A 253 -10.01 -9.82 -8.55
N ALA A 254 -9.66 -9.43 -7.32
CA ALA A 254 -10.58 -9.35 -6.19
C ALA A 254 -11.41 -10.65 -6.00
N GLY A 255 -10.81 -11.82 -6.23
CA GLY A 255 -11.51 -13.11 -6.13
C GLY A 255 -12.56 -13.37 -7.22
N LEU A 256 -12.50 -12.63 -8.33
CA LEU A 256 -13.35 -12.81 -9.51
C LEU A 256 -12.52 -13.33 -10.69
N PRO A 257 -13.05 -14.27 -11.49
CA PRO A 257 -12.29 -14.91 -12.57
C PRO A 257 -11.98 -13.97 -13.73
N ARG A 258 -10.70 -13.89 -14.12
CA ARG A 258 -10.23 -13.13 -15.28
C ARG A 258 -9.93 -14.05 -16.48
N PRO A 259 -10.46 -13.77 -17.68
CA PRO A 259 -10.13 -14.53 -18.88
C PRO A 259 -8.73 -14.18 -19.42
N ASN A 260 -8.09 -15.13 -20.08
CA ASN A 260 -6.85 -14.96 -20.84
C ASN A 260 -7.10 -15.33 -22.31
N PRO A 261 -6.73 -14.49 -23.30
CA PRO A 261 -6.00 -13.22 -23.20
C PRO A 261 -6.85 -11.99 -22.87
N THR A 262 -6.26 -11.11 -22.06
CA THR A 262 -6.84 -9.81 -21.67
C THR A 262 -5.80 -8.71 -21.89
N LYS A 263 -6.19 -7.60 -22.53
CA LYS A 263 -5.31 -6.45 -22.77
C LYS A 263 -5.14 -5.59 -21.53
N THR A 264 -6.25 -5.24 -20.89
CA THR A 264 -6.27 -4.46 -19.65
C THR A 264 -7.26 -5.09 -18.68
N ALA A 265 -6.92 -5.04 -17.39
CA ALA A 265 -7.81 -5.44 -16.33
C ALA A 265 -7.56 -4.61 -15.09
N ARG A 266 -8.62 -4.35 -14.33
CA ARG A 266 -8.56 -3.64 -13.06
C ARG A 266 -9.64 -4.20 -12.14
N SER A 267 -9.43 -4.03 -10.84
CA SER A 267 -10.43 -4.36 -9.83
C SER A 267 -10.53 -3.28 -8.78
N LEU A 268 -11.70 -3.21 -8.15
CA LEU A 268 -11.94 -2.42 -6.96
C LEU A 268 -12.27 -3.38 -5.80
N GLY A 269 -11.60 -3.20 -4.66
CA GLY A 269 -11.73 -4.10 -3.51
C GLY A 269 -10.86 -5.35 -3.61
N SER A 270 -11.06 -6.24 -2.64
CA SER A 270 -10.38 -7.53 -2.47
C SER A 270 -11.41 -8.66 -2.38
N ALA A 271 -10.94 -9.92 -2.40
CA ALA A 271 -11.81 -11.08 -2.19
C ALA A 271 -12.58 -11.05 -0.85
N SER A 272 -12.07 -10.33 0.16
CA SER A 272 -12.73 -10.17 1.46
C SER A 272 -13.60 -8.91 1.58
N SER A 273 -13.65 -8.07 0.54
CA SER A 273 -14.42 -6.82 0.57
C SER A 273 -15.92 -7.08 0.44
N ASN A 274 -16.73 -6.31 1.17
CA ASN A 274 -18.19 -6.40 1.11
C ASN A 274 -18.76 -6.07 -0.27
N LYS A 275 -18.06 -5.24 -1.04
CA LYS A 275 -18.34 -4.97 -2.45
C LYS A 275 -17.03 -5.05 -3.21
N ARG A 276 -17.05 -5.74 -4.34
CA ARG A 276 -15.89 -5.87 -5.22
C ARG A 276 -16.32 -5.87 -6.68
N GLU A 277 -15.44 -5.37 -7.52
CA GLU A 277 -15.68 -5.21 -8.94
C GLU A 277 -14.41 -5.58 -9.70
N MET A 278 -14.59 -6.16 -10.87
CA MET A 278 -13.54 -6.40 -11.84
C MET A 278 -14.03 -5.90 -13.20
N SER A 279 -13.18 -5.18 -13.91
CA SER A 279 -13.38 -4.87 -15.32
C SER A 279 -12.19 -5.33 -16.16
N ALA A 280 -12.43 -5.89 -17.33
CA ALA A 280 -11.40 -6.41 -18.22
C ALA A 280 -11.74 -6.15 -19.71
N ALA A 281 -10.72 -6.00 -20.54
CA ALA A 281 -10.83 -5.98 -22.00
C ALA A 281 -10.27 -7.30 -22.57
N ALA A 282 -11.16 -8.28 -22.77
CA ALA A 282 -10.79 -9.60 -23.26
C ALA A 282 -10.56 -9.59 -24.78
N MET A 283 -9.48 -10.23 -25.22
CA MET A 283 -9.12 -10.38 -26.64
C MET A 283 -9.76 -11.65 -27.23
N ALA A 284 -11.08 -11.68 -27.23
CA ALA A 284 -11.89 -12.80 -27.71
C ALA A 284 -13.31 -12.33 -28.07
N GLU A 285 -14.02 -13.13 -28.85
CA GLU A 285 -15.41 -12.87 -29.20
C GLU A 285 -16.35 -13.05 -28.00
N LEU A 286 -17.45 -12.29 -28.00
CA LEU A 286 -18.41 -12.28 -26.90
C LEU A 286 -18.90 -13.68 -26.50
N PRO A 287 -19.24 -14.59 -27.44
CA PRO A 287 -19.66 -15.95 -27.10
C PRO A 287 -18.60 -16.74 -26.34
N ALA A 288 -17.31 -16.59 -26.68
CA ALA A 288 -16.20 -17.27 -26.00
C ALA A 288 -16.01 -16.74 -24.57
N VAL A 289 -16.13 -15.42 -24.39
CA VAL A 289 -16.05 -14.78 -23.06
C VAL A 289 -17.25 -15.14 -22.19
N LEU A 290 -18.45 -15.19 -22.77
CA LEU A 290 -19.65 -15.61 -22.06
C LEU A 290 -19.54 -17.08 -21.61
N ALA A 291 -19.13 -17.99 -22.51
CA ALA A 291 -18.90 -19.39 -22.19
C ALA A 291 -17.84 -19.57 -21.08
N PHE A 292 -16.78 -18.76 -21.09
CA PHE A 292 -15.80 -18.71 -20.01
C PHE A 292 -16.45 -18.38 -18.66
N TYR A 293 -17.26 -17.32 -18.59
CA TYR A 293 -17.89 -16.93 -17.32
C TYR A 293 -18.91 -17.95 -16.83
N HIS A 294 -19.74 -18.52 -17.72
CA HIS A 294 -20.64 -19.61 -17.35
C HIS A 294 -19.89 -20.75 -16.64
N ARG A 295 -18.76 -21.19 -17.21
CA ARG A 295 -17.94 -22.27 -16.65
C ARG A 295 -17.27 -21.87 -15.33
N GLU A 296 -16.59 -20.72 -15.29
CA GLU A 296 -15.77 -20.31 -14.15
C GLU A 296 -16.60 -19.88 -12.93
N LEU A 297 -17.77 -19.26 -13.16
CA LEU A 297 -18.69 -18.87 -12.10
C LEU A 297 -19.37 -20.10 -11.51
N ALA A 298 -19.86 -21.02 -12.34
CA ALA A 298 -20.42 -22.28 -11.88
C ALA A 298 -19.41 -23.11 -11.07
N ALA A 299 -18.15 -23.19 -11.53
CA ALA A 299 -17.08 -23.88 -10.80
C ALA A 299 -16.78 -23.27 -9.42
N ARG A 300 -17.11 -21.97 -9.22
CA ARG A 300 -16.96 -21.24 -7.96
C ARG A 300 -18.26 -21.19 -7.13
N GLY A 301 -19.29 -21.95 -7.54
CA GLY A 301 -20.56 -22.06 -6.82
C GLY A 301 -21.55 -20.92 -7.06
N TRP A 302 -21.26 -20.01 -7.99
CA TRP A 302 -22.21 -18.97 -8.39
C TRP A 302 -23.32 -19.58 -9.24
N GLN A 303 -24.54 -19.08 -9.03
CA GLN A 303 -25.74 -19.38 -9.78
C GLN A 303 -26.11 -18.18 -10.63
N GLU A 304 -26.75 -18.42 -11.78
CA GLU A 304 -27.26 -17.37 -12.66
C GLU A 304 -28.75 -17.19 -12.43
N ASP A 305 -29.12 -15.99 -11.98
CA ASP A 305 -30.48 -15.63 -11.58
C ASP A 305 -31.26 -14.94 -12.71
N GLY A 306 -30.86 -15.20 -13.96
CA GLY A 306 -31.43 -14.62 -15.17
C GLY A 306 -30.83 -13.27 -15.57
N SER A 307 -31.48 -12.58 -16.50
CA SER A 307 -30.96 -11.35 -17.09
C SER A 307 -31.03 -10.13 -16.15
N ALA A 308 -30.03 -9.27 -16.26
CA ALA A 308 -30.02 -7.93 -15.67
C ALA A 308 -30.37 -6.87 -16.74
N PRO A 309 -30.79 -5.65 -16.34
CA PRO A 309 -30.94 -4.55 -17.27
C PRO A 309 -29.60 -4.22 -17.96
N LEU A 310 -29.64 -4.08 -19.28
CA LEU A 310 -28.49 -3.66 -20.09
C LEU A 310 -28.19 -2.17 -19.85
N ALA A 311 -26.94 -1.84 -19.53
CA ALA A 311 -26.46 -0.46 -19.54
C ALA A 311 -26.01 -0.06 -20.96
N PRO A 312 -25.83 1.25 -21.25
CA PRO A 312 -25.29 1.68 -22.53
C PRO A 312 -23.95 1.02 -22.86
N GLY A 313 -23.88 0.32 -24.00
CA GLY A 313 -22.70 -0.44 -24.43
C GLY A 313 -22.67 -1.90 -23.97
N ASP A 314 -23.60 -2.34 -23.12
CA ASP A 314 -23.78 -3.76 -22.80
C ASP A 314 -24.58 -4.47 -23.89
N GLU A 315 -24.16 -5.69 -24.23
CA GLU A 315 -24.90 -6.62 -25.07
C GLU A 315 -25.50 -7.77 -24.25
N VAL A 316 -24.82 -8.15 -23.16
CA VAL A 316 -25.28 -9.19 -22.22
C VAL A 316 -25.14 -8.68 -20.80
N ALA A 317 -26.18 -8.86 -20.00
CA ALA A 317 -26.12 -8.63 -18.56
C ALA A 317 -26.84 -9.76 -17.81
N ILE A 318 -26.16 -10.40 -16.87
CA ILE A 318 -26.62 -11.59 -16.14
C ILE A 318 -26.49 -11.33 -14.64
N LYS A 319 -27.57 -11.54 -13.90
CA LYS A 319 -27.55 -11.55 -12.43
C LYS A 319 -26.94 -12.85 -11.95
N ILE A 320 -26.08 -12.76 -10.96
CA ILE A 320 -25.43 -13.92 -10.37
C ILE A 320 -25.55 -13.89 -8.84
N SER A 321 -25.61 -15.04 -8.20
CA SER A 321 -25.58 -15.11 -6.74
C SER A 321 -24.94 -16.38 -6.20
N ILE A 322 -24.50 -16.30 -4.95
CA ILE A 322 -24.06 -17.42 -4.11
C ILE A 322 -24.69 -17.23 -2.71
N ALA A 323 -24.47 -18.15 -1.79
CA ALA A 323 -25.11 -18.14 -0.46
C ALA A 323 -25.09 -16.75 0.21
N GLU A 324 -23.92 -16.09 0.28
CA GLU A 324 -23.73 -14.82 0.97
C GLU A 324 -23.64 -13.60 0.06
N GLU A 325 -23.51 -13.76 -1.27
CA GLU A 325 -23.23 -12.65 -2.18
C GLU A 325 -24.17 -12.66 -3.39
N SER A 326 -24.41 -11.48 -3.95
CA SER A 326 -25.08 -11.28 -5.24
C SER A 326 -24.26 -10.36 -6.12
N GLY A 327 -24.49 -10.42 -7.42
CA GLY A 327 -23.65 -9.76 -8.39
C GLY A 327 -24.30 -9.64 -9.76
N VAL A 328 -23.57 -9.01 -10.67
CA VAL A 328 -23.98 -8.87 -12.07
C VAL A 328 -22.74 -8.96 -12.95
N LEU A 329 -22.81 -9.84 -13.95
CA LEU A 329 -21.89 -9.90 -15.08
C LEU A 329 -22.45 -9.06 -16.22
N ARG A 330 -21.65 -8.16 -16.77
CA ARG A 330 -21.94 -7.37 -17.96
C ARG A 330 -20.87 -7.59 -19.01
N LEU A 331 -21.29 -7.87 -20.23
CA LEU A 331 -20.44 -8.03 -21.39
C LEU A 331 -20.92 -7.10 -22.50
N GLY A 332 -19.99 -6.45 -23.17
CA GLY A 332 -20.27 -5.57 -24.31
C GLY A 332 -19.09 -5.51 -25.25
N ARG A 333 -19.30 -5.04 -26.49
CA ARG A 333 -18.21 -4.86 -27.45
C ARG A 333 -17.70 -3.43 -27.43
N LYS A 334 -16.38 -3.28 -27.42
CA LYS A 334 -15.73 -1.99 -27.66
C LYS A 334 -14.46 -2.23 -28.46
N TYR A 335 -14.36 -1.58 -29.61
CA TYR A 335 -13.28 -1.82 -30.57
C TYR A 335 -13.24 -3.30 -31.00
N ASP A 336 -12.08 -3.95 -30.86
CA ASP A 336 -11.88 -5.37 -31.06
C ASP A 336 -11.91 -6.20 -29.77
N PHE A 337 -12.36 -5.62 -28.65
CA PHE A 337 -12.46 -6.30 -27.37
C PHE A 337 -13.88 -6.64 -26.97
N THR A 338 -14.00 -7.71 -26.20
CA THR A 338 -15.17 -7.91 -25.34
C THR A 338 -14.86 -7.30 -23.97
N MET A 339 -15.56 -6.23 -23.66
CA MET A 339 -15.50 -5.56 -22.37
C MET A 339 -16.28 -6.35 -21.35
N VAL A 340 -15.66 -6.58 -20.20
CA VAL A 340 -16.24 -7.30 -19.07
C VAL A 340 -16.37 -6.34 -17.91
N SER A 341 -17.51 -6.38 -17.23
CA SER A 341 -17.70 -5.82 -15.90
C SER A 341 -18.40 -6.85 -15.01
N LEU A 342 -17.74 -7.27 -13.94
CA LEU A 342 -18.26 -8.24 -12.98
C LEU A 342 -18.28 -7.62 -11.59
N THR A 343 -19.47 -7.47 -11.01
CA THR A 343 -19.64 -6.93 -9.65
C THR A 343 -20.15 -8.02 -8.72
N ALA A 344 -19.62 -8.07 -7.50
CA ALA A 344 -20.09 -8.92 -6.41
C ALA A 344 -20.25 -8.09 -5.13
N GLN A 345 -21.30 -8.34 -4.36
CA GLN A 345 -21.63 -7.66 -3.13
C GLN A 345 -22.23 -8.64 -2.12
N VAL A 346 -21.83 -8.54 -0.86
CA VAL A 346 -22.41 -9.32 0.24
C VAL A 346 -23.87 -8.90 0.42
N LYS A 347 -24.76 -9.89 0.48
CA LYS A 347 -26.19 -9.71 0.71
C LYS A 347 -26.44 -9.06 2.07
N ASP A 348 -27.45 -8.21 2.15
CA ASP A 348 -27.84 -7.57 3.41
C ASP A 348 -28.17 -8.60 4.51
N SER A 349 -28.75 -9.74 4.14
CA SER A 349 -29.01 -10.85 5.06
C SER A 349 -27.73 -11.46 5.64
N ALA A 350 -26.67 -11.59 4.84
CA ALA A 350 -25.37 -12.08 5.29
C ALA A 350 -24.65 -11.04 6.16
N LEU A 351 -24.74 -9.75 5.82
CA LEU A 351 -24.23 -8.68 6.68
C LEU A 351 -24.93 -8.66 8.05
N ALA A 352 -26.26 -8.79 8.07
CA ALA A 352 -27.04 -8.88 9.30
C ALA A 352 -26.67 -10.11 10.13
N ALA A 353 -26.48 -11.27 9.50
CA ALA A 353 -26.05 -12.50 10.18
C ALA A 353 -24.64 -12.33 10.80
N ARG A 354 -23.70 -11.73 10.07
CA ARG A 354 -22.34 -11.43 10.58
C ARG A 354 -22.37 -10.45 11.74
N ALA A 355 -23.19 -9.40 11.67
CA ALA A 355 -23.36 -8.45 12.76
C ALA A 355 -23.93 -9.11 14.01
N LYS A 356 -24.94 -10.00 13.85
CA LYS A 356 -25.51 -10.78 14.96
C LYS A 356 -24.48 -11.72 15.58
N ALA A 357 -23.74 -12.48 14.76
CA ALA A 357 -22.69 -13.38 15.24
C ALA A 357 -21.57 -12.63 15.96
N LYS A 358 -21.18 -11.45 15.46
CA LYS A 358 -20.21 -10.60 16.15
C LYS A 358 -20.73 -10.14 17.51
N LYS A 359 -21.99 -9.69 17.59
CA LYS A 359 -22.60 -9.29 18.86
C LYS A 359 -22.61 -10.43 19.87
N GLU A 360 -23.03 -11.63 19.46
CA GLU A 360 -23.04 -12.82 20.32
C GLU A 360 -21.62 -13.21 20.80
N ALA A 361 -20.62 -13.08 19.93
CA ALA A 361 -19.23 -13.31 20.27
C ALA A 361 -18.69 -12.27 21.27
N ASP A 362 -19.00 -10.99 21.06
CA ASP A 362 -18.62 -9.90 21.96
C ASP A 362 -19.29 -10.07 23.33
N ASP A 363 -20.61 -10.37 23.36
CA ASP A 363 -21.36 -10.64 24.60
C ASP A 363 -20.77 -11.81 25.38
N LYS A 364 -20.42 -12.91 24.68
CA LYS A 364 -19.74 -14.06 25.29
C LYS A 364 -18.37 -13.67 25.85
N PHE A 365 -17.58 -12.91 25.11
CA PHE A 365 -16.27 -12.43 25.56
C PHE A 365 -16.40 -11.59 26.84
N PHE A 366 -17.35 -10.65 26.89
CA PHE A 366 -17.58 -9.83 28.09
C PHE A 366 -18.05 -10.66 29.29
N SER A 367 -18.92 -11.64 29.08
CA SER A 367 -19.34 -12.58 30.14
C SER A 367 -18.17 -13.39 30.70
N ASP A 368 -17.34 -13.97 29.82
CA ASP A 368 -16.19 -14.77 30.21
C ASP A 368 -15.12 -13.91 30.93
N ALA A 369 -14.91 -12.67 30.48
CA ALA A 369 -14.03 -11.70 31.13
C ALA A 369 -14.53 -11.29 32.52
N ALA A 370 -15.84 -11.05 32.69
CA ALA A 370 -16.44 -10.73 33.98
C ALA A 370 -16.28 -11.89 34.98
N ALA A 371 -16.53 -13.13 34.53
CA ALA A 371 -16.33 -14.33 35.35
C ALA A 371 -14.86 -14.51 35.77
N ALA A 372 -13.91 -14.24 34.85
CA ALA A 372 -12.49 -14.28 35.17
C ALA A 372 -12.09 -13.21 36.19
N ALA A 373 -12.59 -11.97 36.04
CA ALA A 373 -12.33 -10.89 36.99
C ALA A 373 -12.85 -11.23 38.41
N GLN A 374 -14.05 -11.79 38.51
CA GLN A 374 -14.61 -12.25 39.80
C GLN A 374 -13.73 -13.30 40.47
N LYS A 375 -13.21 -14.27 39.71
CA LYS A 375 -12.29 -15.28 40.24
C LYS A 375 -10.99 -14.67 40.76
N VAL A 376 -10.43 -13.69 40.05
CA VAL A 376 -9.22 -12.98 40.48
C VAL A 376 -9.46 -12.18 41.75
N ILE A 377 -10.59 -11.46 41.84
CA ILE A 377 -10.96 -10.71 43.06
C ILE A 377 -11.14 -11.67 44.23
N ALA A 378 -11.88 -12.78 44.07
CA ALA A 378 -12.08 -13.76 45.13
C ALA A 378 -10.76 -14.41 45.59
N ALA A 379 -9.84 -14.71 44.66
CA ALA A 379 -8.52 -15.22 44.99
C ALA A 379 -7.65 -14.19 45.74
N ASP A 380 -7.72 -12.91 45.35
CA ASP A 380 -7.02 -11.83 46.03
C ASP A 380 -7.60 -11.59 47.43
N GLU A 381 -8.91 -11.59 47.60
CA GLU A 381 -9.57 -11.50 48.90
C GLU A 381 -9.20 -12.67 49.82
N ALA A 382 -9.18 -13.90 49.30
CA ALA A 382 -8.74 -15.08 50.05
C ALA A 382 -7.28 -14.95 50.48
N ARG A 383 -6.39 -14.49 49.58
CA ARG A 383 -4.98 -14.23 49.90
C ARG A 383 -4.82 -13.16 50.97
N ARG A 384 -5.57 -12.05 50.89
CA ARG A 384 -5.57 -10.98 51.90
C ARG A 384 -6.03 -11.48 53.27
N LYS A 385 -7.07 -12.32 53.32
CA LYS A 385 -7.55 -12.93 54.57
C LYS A 385 -6.48 -13.80 55.24
N VAL A 386 -5.79 -14.65 54.48
CA VAL A 386 -4.67 -15.47 54.99
C VAL A 386 -3.53 -14.59 55.51
N GLN A 387 -3.19 -13.54 54.78
CA GLN A 387 -2.10 -12.62 55.16
C GLN A 387 -2.41 -11.80 56.42
N ALA A 388 -3.67 -11.39 56.61
CA ALA A 388 -4.11 -10.73 57.83
C ALA A 388 -4.09 -11.66 59.06
N ALA A 389 -4.42 -12.95 58.89
CA ALA A 389 -4.39 -13.93 59.97
C ALA A 389 -2.98 -14.30 60.46
N ALA A 390 -1.93 -13.97 59.69
CA ALA A 390 -0.54 -14.23 60.04
C ALA A 390 0.12 -13.13 60.90
N LEU A 391 -0.57 -12.01 61.14
CA LEU A 391 -0.06 -10.90 61.96
C LEU A 391 -0.36 -11.14 63.45
N SER A 392 0.57 -10.75 64.32
CA SER A 392 0.41 -10.99 65.76
C SER A 392 -0.53 -9.98 66.43
N ASP A 393 -1.51 -10.49 67.19
CA ASP A 393 -2.43 -9.71 68.05
C ASP A 393 -1.92 -9.57 69.50
N THR A 394 -0.68 -10.00 69.78
CA THR A 394 -0.09 -9.91 71.13
C THR A 394 0.03 -8.45 71.60
N PRO A 395 -0.28 -8.14 72.87
CA PRO A 395 -0.04 -6.82 73.44
C PRO A 395 1.42 -6.40 73.26
N LEU A 396 1.64 -5.16 72.82
CA LEU A 396 2.97 -4.63 72.52
C LEU A 396 3.50 -3.82 73.68
N ASN A 397 4.79 -3.95 73.97
CA ASN A 397 5.50 -3.06 74.89
C ASN A 397 6.25 -1.96 74.15
N ALA A 398 6.51 -0.86 74.85
CA ALA A 398 7.32 0.22 74.31
C ALA A 398 8.81 -0.18 74.32
N LEU A 399 9.51 0.10 73.22
CA LEU A 399 10.95 -0.09 73.10
C LEU A 399 11.67 0.86 74.06
N ALA A 400 12.48 0.31 74.97
CA ALA A 400 13.28 1.09 75.91
C ALA A 400 14.29 1.98 75.17
N ASP A 401 14.53 3.19 75.70
CA ASP A 401 15.51 4.17 75.20
C ASP A 401 15.26 4.76 73.79
N SER A 402 14.00 4.77 73.32
CA SER A 402 13.67 5.46 72.06
C SER A 402 13.84 6.98 72.15
N LYS A 403 14.56 7.57 71.19
CA LYS A 403 14.77 9.03 71.05
C LYS A 403 13.65 9.75 70.28
N THR A 404 12.57 9.05 69.93
CA THR A 404 11.42 9.64 69.21
C THR A 404 10.43 10.31 70.18
N PRO A 405 9.75 11.40 69.80
CA PRO A 405 8.74 12.07 70.64
C PRO A 405 7.52 11.21 71.00
N VAL A 406 7.32 10.09 70.30
CA VAL A 406 6.24 9.11 70.51
C VAL A 406 6.88 7.74 70.75
N PRO A 407 6.35 6.91 71.69
CA PRO A 407 6.89 5.60 71.99
C PRO A 407 6.81 4.66 70.77
N LEU A 408 7.92 3.96 70.47
CA LEU A 408 7.96 2.93 69.44
C LEU A 408 7.62 1.56 70.05
N PRO A 409 6.84 0.70 69.39
CA PRO A 409 6.63 -0.67 69.86
C PRO A 409 7.90 -1.51 69.67
N GLU A 410 8.07 -2.55 70.47
CA GLU A 410 9.20 -3.50 70.37
C GLU A 410 9.29 -4.23 69.02
N THR A 411 8.18 -4.30 68.27
CA THR A 411 8.09 -4.93 66.95
C THR A 411 8.31 -3.95 65.79
N ALA A 412 8.82 -2.73 66.05
CA ALA A 412 9.10 -1.74 65.04
C ALA A 412 10.41 -2.05 64.27
N GLU A 413 10.30 -2.12 62.95
CA GLU A 413 11.41 -2.36 62.02
C GLU A 413 11.55 -1.20 61.03
N GLY A 414 12.78 -0.87 60.64
CA GLY A 414 13.03 0.13 59.59
C GLY A 414 12.58 1.55 59.95
N VAL A 415 12.71 1.93 61.22
CA VAL A 415 12.25 3.22 61.75
C VAL A 415 12.98 4.40 61.09
N LYS A 416 12.21 5.32 60.51
CA LYS A 416 12.66 6.59 59.95
C LYS A 416 11.94 7.72 60.68
N PHE A 417 12.71 8.63 61.27
CA PHE A 417 12.15 9.81 61.95
C PHE A 417 12.80 11.08 61.41
N GLU A 418 11.97 11.94 60.80
CA GLU A 418 12.34 13.23 60.24
C GLU A 418 11.80 14.32 61.19
N GLY A 419 12.66 14.73 62.14
CA GLY A 419 12.28 15.67 63.19
C GLY A 419 11.85 17.05 62.69
N GLY A 420 12.41 17.55 61.58
CA GLY A 420 12.06 18.86 61.02
C GLY A 420 10.62 18.92 60.49
N ASP A 421 10.21 17.89 59.75
CA ASP A 421 8.86 17.78 59.16
C ASP A 421 7.85 17.11 60.11
N GLY A 422 8.33 16.61 61.26
CA GLY A 422 7.51 15.90 62.25
C GLY A 422 6.92 14.62 61.69
N ARG A 423 7.71 13.84 60.93
CA ARG A 423 7.28 12.59 60.29
C ARG A 423 8.02 11.39 60.88
N LEU A 424 7.27 10.34 61.20
CA LEU A 424 7.76 9.06 61.69
C LEU A 424 7.19 7.94 60.82
N GLU A 425 8.01 7.03 60.33
CA GLU A 425 7.57 5.85 59.57
C GLU A 425 8.33 4.60 60.00
N PHE A 426 7.62 3.49 60.14
CA PHE A 426 8.23 2.17 60.37
C PHE A 426 7.28 1.05 59.93
N SER A 427 7.81 -0.17 59.80
CA SER A 427 7.04 -1.38 59.54
C SER A 427 6.99 -2.28 60.77
N SER A 428 5.96 -3.09 60.91
CA SER A 428 5.80 -4.02 62.05
C SER A 428 5.14 -5.32 61.61
N THR A 429 5.45 -6.41 62.31
CA THR A 429 4.82 -7.73 62.15
C THR A 429 3.55 -7.89 63.00
N SER A 430 3.21 -6.88 63.80
CA SER A 430 1.99 -6.84 64.62
C SER A 430 0.78 -6.38 63.83
N SER A 431 -0.42 -6.78 64.27
CA SER A 431 -1.66 -6.40 63.61
C SER A 431 -1.99 -4.90 63.77
N VAL A 432 -2.84 -4.38 62.88
CA VAL A 432 -3.38 -3.01 62.98
C VAL A 432 -4.10 -2.80 64.31
N LYS A 433 -4.79 -3.82 64.82
CA LYS A 433 -5.49 -3.79 66.10
C LYS A 433 -4.54 -3.69 67.29
N ALA A 434 -3.47 -4.49 67.30
CA ALA A 434 -2.46 -4.47 68.36
C ALA A 434 -1.72 -3.12 68.40
N LEU A 435 -1.28 -2.63 67.23
CA LEU A 435 -0.63 -1.32 67.08
C LEU A 435 -1.56 -0.18 67.47
N GLY A 436 -2.82 -0.20 67.04
CA GLY A 436 -3.81 0.80 67.42
C GLY A 436 -4.09 0.82 68.93
N THR A 437 -4.16 -0.35 69.57
CA THR A 437 -4.34 -0.47 71.03
C THR A 437 -3.13 0.08 71.78
N PHE A 438 -1.91 -0.28 71.34
CA PHE A 438 -0.66 0.21 71.89
C PHE A 438 -0.57 1.74 71.86
N TYR A 439 -0.85 2.36 70.71
CA TYR A 439 -0.73 3.81 70.57
C TYR A 439 -1.80 4.58 71.35
N ARG A 440 -3.06 4.11 71.35
CA ARG A 440 -4.12 4.72 72.17
C ARG A 440 -3.79 4.68 73.66
N ALA A 441 -3.30 3.55 74.17
CA ALA A 441 -2.92 3.42 75.57
C ALA A 441 -1.69 4.28 75.92
N SER A 442 -0.64 4.21 75.09
CA SER A 442 0.62 4.90 75.34
C SER A 442 0.49 6.43 75.26
N LEU A 443 -0.21 6.94 74.25
CA LEU A 443 -0.40 8.38 74.08
C LEU A 443 -1.38 8.96 75.10
N LYS A 444 -2.41 8.20 75.50
CA LYS A 444 -3.30 8.59 76.62
C LYS A 444 -2.53 8.73 77.93
N ASN A 445 -1.66 7.76 78.25
CA ASN A 445 -0.80 7.82 79.44
C ASN A 445 0.18 8.99 79.37
N ALA A 446 0.64 9.35 78.16
CA ALA A 446 1.46 10.54 77.91
C ALA A 446 0.67 11.86 77.89
N GLY A 447 -0.64 11.86 78.19
CA GLY A 447 -1.47 13.05 78.31
C GLY A 447 -1.99 13.63 77.00
N TRP A 448 -2.01 12.85 75.92
CA TRP A 448 -2.65 13.22 74.65
C TRP A 448 -4.14 12.85 74.68
N LYS A 449 -4.98 13.70 74.07
CA LYS A 449 -6.41 13.44 73.89
C LYS A 449 -6.67 12.97 72.47
N GLU A 450 -7.22 11.77 72.32
CA GLU A 450 -7.67 11.22 71.03
C GLU A 450 -8.86 12.04 70.53
N GLN A 451 -8.82 12.40 69.24
CA GLN A 451 -9.90 13.05 68.52
C GLN A 451 -10.77 11.99 67.84
N PRO A 452 -12.06 12.26 67.57
CA PRO A 452 -12.91 11.31 66.86
C PRO A 452 -12.35 11.00 65.46
N SER A 453 -11.98 9.73 65.23
CA SER A 453 -11.57 9.24 63.91
C SER A 453 -12.59 8.23 63.38
N VAL A 454 -12.92 8.34 62.10
CA VAL A 454 -13.95 7.53 61.42
C VAL A 454 -13.37 6.24 60.81
N ILE A 455 -12.04 6.08 60.79
CA ILE A 455 -11.34 4.99 60.11
C ILE A 455 -10.70 4.05 61.16
N ASN A 456 -11.39 2.96 61.48
CA ASN A 456 -10.92 1.89 62.35
C ASN A 456 -11.28 0.52 61.74
N GLN A 457 -10.70 0.23 60.58
CA GLN A 457 -10.92 -1.01 59.83
C GLN A 457 -9.83 -2.06 60.17
N PRO A 458 -10.09 -3.36 59.99
CA PRO A 458 -9.13 -4.42 60.31
C PRO A 458 -7.76 -4.28 59.61
N ASN A 459 -7.71 -3.64 58.44
CA ASN A 459 -6.51 -3.43 57.62
C ASN A 459 -5.98 -1.98 57.67
N MET A 460 -6.71 -1.04 58.29
CA MET A 460 -6.31 0.35 58.37
C MET A 460 -6.97 1.06 59.55
N ALA A 461 -6.16 1.67 60.41
CA ALA A 461 -6.63 2.56 61.46
C ALA A 461 -5.94 3.92 61.32
N VAL A 462 -6.72 5.00 61.33
CA VAL A 462 -6.20 6.36 61.43
C VAL A 462 -6.56 6.86 62.83
N MET A 463 -5.59 7.39 63.56
CA MET A 463 -5.76 7.89 64.92
C MET A 463 -5.22 9.31 64.99
N GLU A 464 -6.02 10.22 65.53
CA GLU A 464 -5.62 11.61 65.70
C GLU A 464 -5.57 11.97 67.17
N PHE A 465 -4.51 12.66 67.59
CA PHE A 465 -4.26 13.02 68.98
C PHE A 465 -3.91 14.50 69.09
N SER A 466 -4.32 15.13 70.19
CA SER A 466 -4.08 16.54 70.47
C SER A 466 -3.59 16.77 71.90
N LYS A 467 -2.61 17.66 72.10
CA LYS A 467 -2.07 18.05 73.42
C LYS A 467 -1.48 19.46 73.35
N ALA A 468 -1.97 20.39 74.19
CA ALA A 468 -1.43 21.74 74.36
C ALA A 468 -1.08 22.49 73.05
N GLY A 469 -2.01 22.50 72.08
CA GLY A 469 -1.84 23.17 70.78
C GLY A 469 -1.02 22.40 69.73
N LYS A 470 -0.54 21.19 70.06
CA LYS A 470 0.14 20.27 69.13
C LYS A 470 -0.79 19.12 68.71
N SER A 471 -0.62 18.62 67.49
CA SER A 471 -1.37 17.49 66.94
C SER A 471 -0.46 16.38 66.42
N ILE A 472 -0.93 15.14 66.50
CA ILE A 472 -0.30 13.95 65.92
C ILE A 472 -1.40 13.16 65.21
N SER A 473 -1.23 12.92 63.91
CA SER A 473 -2.01 11.97 63.13
C SER A 473 -1.16 10.72 62.91
N MET A 474 -1.72 9.55 63.17
CA MET A 474 -1.07 8.26 62.97
C MET A 474 -1.92 7.40 62.04
N THR A 475 -1.34 6.92 60.95
CA THR A 475 -1.95 5.95 60.03
C THR A 475 -1.24 4.60 60.20
N VAL A 476 -1.99 3.60 60.61
CA VAL A 476 -1.56 2.21 60.74
C VAL A 476 -2.23 1.44 59.62
N MET A 477 -1.48 1.01 58.61
CA MET A 477 -2.02 0.37 57.40
C MET A 477 -1.28 -0.91 57.07
N GLN A 478 -2.01 -2.00 56.86
CA GLN A 478 -1.43 -3.26 56.42
C GLN A 478 -1.03 -3.19 54.93
N MET A 479 0.26 -3.36 54.65
CA MET A 479 0.83 -3.40 53.29
C MET A 479 1.52 -4.75 53.08
N GLY A 480 0.80 -5.72 52.53
CA GLY A 480 1.31 -7.08 52.36
C GLY A 480 1.48 -7.80 53.72
N PRO A 481 2.62 -8.49 53.97
CA PRO A 481 2.80 -9.30 55.19
C PRO A 481 3.20 -8.48 56.42
N LYS A 482 3.34 -7.15 56.30
CA LYS A 482 3.71 -6.24 57.38
C LYS A 482 2.72 -5.08 57.46
N VAL A 483 2.62 -4.47 58.63
CA VAL A 483 1.86 -3.25 58.87
C VAL A 483 2.81 -2.06 58.86
N ASN A 484 2.54 -1.09 58.00
CA ASN A 484 3.26 0.18 58.00
C ASN A 484 2.55 1.15 58.92
N VAL A 485 3.31 1.79 59.79
CA VAL A 485 2.84 2.87 60.64
C VAL A 485 3.52 4.14 60.18
N SER A 486 2.73 5.14 59.80
CA SER A 486 3.19 6.49 59.56
C SER A 486 2.55 7.42 60.59
N ALA A 487 3.31 8.38 61.08
CA ALA A 487 2.80 9.43 61.95
C ALA A 487 3.33 10.78 61.50
N ASN A 488 2.46 11.78 61.53
CA ASN A 488 2.76 13.15 61.12
C ASN A 488 2.09 14.15 62.07
N GLY A 489 2.74 15.28 62.30
CA GLY A 489 2.09 16.40 62.99
C GLY A 489 3.03 17.25 63.82
N THR A 490 2.52 18.41 64.26
CA THR A 490 3.27 19.41 65.03
C THR A 490 3.72 18.90 66.41
N GLY A 491 3.12 17.81 66.90
CA GLY A 491 3.54 17.07 68.09
C GLY A 491 4.83 16.26 67.92
N LEU A 492 5.22 15.97 66.68
CA LEU A 492 6.42 15.23 66.30
C LEU A 492 7.55 16.14 65.80
N MET A 493 7.25 17.42 65.55
CA MET A 493 8.22 18.41 65.09
C MET A 493 9.22 18.76 66.20
N VAL A 494 10.50 18.57 65.89
CA VAL A 494 11.65 19.11 66.61
C VAL A 494 12.12 20.32 65.82
N ALA A 495 12.29 21.47 66.47
CA ALA A 495 12.39 22.76 65.79
C ALA A 495 13.53 22.83 64.75
N ALA A 496 13.16 22.84 63.47
CA ALA A 496 13.82 23.56 62.40
C ALA A 496 12.82 23.88 61.26
N ALA A 497 12.64 25.18 61.02
CA ALA A 497 12.15 25.93 59.87
C ALA A 497 11.08 25.34 58.89
N LYS A 498 10.03 26.14 58.69
CA LYS A 498 8.86 25.96 57.83
C LYS A 498 9.15 25.83 56.30
N PRO A 499 8.21 25.21 55.56
CA PRO A 499 8.27 24.89 54.12
C PRO A 499 7.56 25.95 53.24
N VAL A 500 7.72 25.88 51.90
CA VAL A 500 6.82 26.56 50.93
C VAL A 500 6.65 25.72 49.64
N GLU A 501 5.39 25.38 49.32
CA GLU A 501 4.89 24.92 48.01
C GLU A 501 4.77 26.08 47.00
N ALA A 502 4.81 25.82 45.68
CA ALA A 502 3.88 26.47 44.72
C ALA A 502 3.84 25.79 43.34
N LYS A 503 2.66 25.86 42.74
CA LYS A 503 2.14 25.22 41.53
C LYS A 503 2.45 25.98 40.22
N SER A 504 2.43 25.21 39.13
CA SER A 504 1.84 25.41 37.78
C SER A 504 1.54 26.82 37.25
N ALA A 505 1.83 27.06 35.95
CA ALA A 505 0.94 27.79 35.03
C ALA A 505 1.33 27.64 33.54
N GLU A 506 0.32 27.38 32.70
CA GLU A 506 0.30 27.42 31.23
C GLU A 506 0.37 28.85 30.65
N ALA A 507 0.65 28.98 29.35
CA ALA A 507 0.12 30.05 28.50
C ALA A 507 -0.09 29.60 27.03
N LYS A 508 -1.27 29.93 26.48
CA LYS A 508 -1.67 29.83 25.06
C LYS A 508 -1.41 31.19 24.32
N PRO A 509 -2.03 31.50 23.15
CA PRO A 509 -1.54 31.30 21.78
C PRO A 509 -1.55 32.62 20.94
N ILE A 510 -1.16 32.62 19.66
CA ILE A 510 -1.48 33.72 18.71
C ILE A 510 -1.90 33.17 17.33
N GLN A 511 -2.95 33.78 16.78
CA GLN A 511 -3.61 33.54 15.48
C GLN A 511 -3.08 34.44 14.34
N ALA A 512 -3.25 34.02 13.08
CA ALA A 512 -3.80 34.81 11.96
C ALA A 512 -4.09 33.86 10.75
N LYS A 513 -5.38 33.55 10.47
CA LYS A 513 -6.23 33.94 9.30
C LYS A 513 -5.75 33.49 7.91
N SER A 514 -6.53 32.91 6.97
CA SER A 514 -7.83 32.20 6.88
C SER A 514 -8.07 31.95 5.38
N THR A 515 -8.40 30.72 4.95
CA THR A 515 -9.34 30.47 3.83
C THR A 515 -9.93 29.07 4.03
N GLU A 516 -11.07 29.02 4.72
CA GLU A 516 -11.85 27.84 5.17
C GLU A 516 -11.05 26.67 5.80
N PRO A 517 -11.20 26.39 7.11
CA PRO A 517 -10.44 25.34 7.77
C PRO A 517 -10.78 23.96 7.21
N LEU A 518 -9.74 23.18 6.88
CA LEU A 518 -9.85 21.77 6.53
C LEU A 518 -10.73 21.06 7.57
N LYS A 519 -11.83 20.43 7.12
CA LYS A 519 -12.79 19.78 8.01
C LYS A 519 -12.37 18.34 8.26
N PRO A 520 -12.25 17.89 9.53
CA PRO A 520 -11.87 16.52 9.83
C PRO A 520 -12.96 15.55 9.38
N ASP A 521 -12.54 14.41 8.84
CA ASP A 521 -13.42 13.28 8.54
C ASP A 521 -13.85 12.61 9.86
N PRO A 522 -15.15 12.59 10.22
CA PRO A 522 -15.63 12.07 11.49
C PRO A 522 -15.49 10.54 11.60
N ASP A 523 -15.40 9.83 10.47
CA ASP A 523 -15.36 8.37 10.43
C ASP A 523 -13.92 7.81 10.46
N SER A 524 -12.91 8.69 10.57
CA SER A 524 -11.49 8.31 10.55
C SER A 524 -10.86 8.19 11.95
N ALA A 525 -10.20 7.05 12.19
CA ALA A 525 -9.53 6.76 13.47
C ALA A 525 -8.37 7.72 13.78
N LEU A 526 -7.65 8.22 12.76
CA LEU A 526 -6.65 9.28 12.86
C LEU A 526 -7.14 10.54 12.11
N PRO A 527 -6.79 11.75 12.55
CA PRO A 527 -7.33 12.96 11.93
C PRO A 527 -6.86 13.06 10.48
N VAL A 528 -7.80 13.13 9.55
CA VAL A 528 -7.56 13.37 8.12
C VAL A 528 -8.65 14.32 7.60
N PRO A 529 -8.34 15.27 6.71
CA PRO A 529 -9.37 16.12 6.12
C PRO A 529 -10.34 15.34 5.22
N THR A 530 -11.57 15.85 5.12
CA THR A 530 -12.56 15.43 4.12
C THR A 530 -12.11 15.77 2.69
N GLN A 531 -11.40 16.88 2.51
CA GLN A 531 -10.79 17.26 1.24
C GLN A 531 -9.45 16.52 1.07
N ARG A 532 -9.46 15.39 0.36
CA ARG A 532 -8.27 14.56 0.11
C ARG A 532 -8.36 13.83 -1.23
N SER A 533 -7.22 13.61 -1.86
CA SER A 533 -7.11 12.79 -3.08
C SER A 533 -6.90 11.31 -2.75
N SER A 534 -6.24 11.02 -1.63
CA SER A 534 -6.09 9.66 -1.11
C SER A 534 -5.90 9.65 0.41
N SER A 535 -6.28 8.54 1.05
CA SER A 535 -5.93 8.24 2.45
C SER A 535 -5.92 6.75 2.72
N GLY A 536 -5.00 6.28 3.54
CA GLY A 536 -4.97 4.95 4.10
C GLY A 536 -4.55 4.98 5.56
N ILE A 537 -5.21 4.19 6.40
CA ILE A 537 -4.75 3.92 7.76
C ILE A 537 -4.32 2.47 7.81
N SER A 538 -3.06 2.24 8.18
CA SER A 538 -2.54 0.92 8.50
C SER A 538 -2.35 0.80 10.01
N SER A 539 -2.49 -0.41 10.53
CA SER A 539 -2.13 -0.69 11.91
C SER A 539 -1.54 -2.08 12.01
N THR A 540 -0.44 -2.21 12.75
CA THR A 540 0.23 -3.48 12.95
C THR A 540 -0.07 -3.99 14.35
N LYS A 541 -0.60 -5.22 14.43
CA LYS A 541 -0.95 -5.91 15.67
C LYS A 541 -0.82 -7.41 15.47
N PHE A 542 -0.70 -8.18 16.56
CA PHE A 542 -0.79 -9.63 16.43
C PHE A 542 -2.22 -10.07 16.07
N PRO A 543 -2.38 -11.15 15.28
CA PRO A 543 -3.68 -11.77 15.07
C PRO A 543 -4.36 -12.09 16.41
N GLY A 544 -5.61 -11.64 16.58
CA GLY A 544 -6.36 -11.83 17.82
C GLY A 544 -6.04 -10.86 18.97
N SER A 545 -5.16 -9.86 18.76
CA SER A 545 -4.95 -8.78 19.72
C SER A 545 -5.72 -7.50 19.36
N ASP A 546 -6.21 -6.80 20.37
CA ASP A 546 -6.91 -5.52 20.21
C ASP A 546 -5.97 -4.32 20.27
N GLN A 547 -4.75 -4.49 20.78
CA GLN A 547 -3.76 -3.41 20.90
C GLN A 547 -2.80 -3.40 19.71
N SER A 548 -2.79 -2.31 18.94
CA SER A 548 -1.83 -2.08 17.87
C SER A 548 -0.49 -1.57 18.41
N PHE A 549 0.61 -2.06 17.83
CA PHE A 549 1.99 -1.65 18.14
C PHE A 549 2.37 -0.36 17.41
N ARG A 550 1.87 -0.24 16.18
CA ARG A 550 2.09 0.89 15.27
C ARG A 550 0.79 1.19 14.54
N LYS A 551 0.43 2.47 14.46
CA LYS A 551 -0.64 2.99 13.60
C LYS A 551 -0.02 4.01 12.67
N GLU A 552 -0.36 3.96 11.39
CA GLU A 552 0.15 4.90 10.41
C GLU A 552 -0.99 5.39 9.54
N LEU A 553 -1.04 6.69 9.36
CA LEU A 553 -1.92 7.36 8.40
C LEU A 553 -1.03 7.89 7.28
N GLU A 554 -1.35 7.50 6.05
CA GLU A 554 -0.86 8.11 4.83
C GLU A 554 -2.00 8.84 4.14
N ALA A 555 -1.78 10.07 3.69
CA ALA A 555 -2.79 10.82 2.96
C ALA A 555 -2.16 11.81 1.98
N SER A 556 -2.91 12.15 0.94
CA SER A 556 -2.59 13.24 0.03
C SER A 556 -3.71 14.27 0.05
N ILE A 557 -3.36 15.52 0.35
CA ILE A 557 -4.31 16.61 0.59
C ILE A 557 -4.04 17.72 -0.43
N PRO A 558 -5.01 18.11 -1.27
CA PRO A 558 -4.88 19.21 -2.23
C PRO A 558 -5.01 20.57 -1.53
N ALA A 559 -4.14 20.83 -0.56
CA ALA A 559 -4.04 22.10 0.19
C ALA A 559 -2.58 22.43 0.48
N GLU A 560 -2.32 23.68 0.82
CA GLU A 560 -0.98 24.16 1.17
C GLU A 560 -0.47 23.53 2.46
N LEU A 561 0.85 23.35 2.55
CA LEU A 561 1.48 22.68 3.68
C LEU A 561 1.20 23.40 5.00
N SER A 562 1.13 24.74 5.00
CA SER A 562 0.81 25.54 6.17
C SER A 562 -0.59 25.25 6.72
N ASP A 563 -1.56 25.06 5.84
CA ASP A 563 -2.96 24.81 6.21
C ASP A 563 -3.14 23.40 6.73
N VAL A 564 -2.49 22.43 6.08
CA VAL A 564 -2.45 21.03 6.53
C VAL A 564 -1.75 20.91 7.89
N LEU A 565 -0.63 21.62 8.08
CA LEU A 565 0.08 21.65 9.36
C LEU A 565 -0.78 22.26 10.47
N ALA A 566 -1.46 23.36 10.19
CA ALA A 566 -2.37 24.01 11.15
C ALA A 566 -3.53 23.08 11.53
N PHE A 567 -4.09 22.35 10.56
CA PHE A 567 -5.10 21.33 10.79
C PHE A 567 -4.60 20.22 11.73
N TYR A 568 -3.44 19.62 11.45
CA TYR A 568 -2.90 18.55 12.29
C TYR A 568 -2.58 19.01 13.70
N ARG A 569 -2.00 20.22 13.87
CA ARG A 569 -1.78 20.79 15.21
C ARG A 569 -3.08 20.93 15.98
N ALA A 570 -4.12 21.50 15.36
CA ALA A 570 -5.42 21.68 16.01
C ALA A 570 -6.08 20.35 16.39
N GLU A 571 -6.16 19.39 15.46
CA GLU A 571 -6.86 18.12 15.67
C GLU A 571 -6.11 17.16 16.60
N LEU A 572 -4.77 17.13 16.54
CA LEU A 572 -3.98 16.30 17.44
C LEU A 572 -4.00 16.86 18.87
N THR A 573 -3.95 18.18 19.05
CA THR A 573 -4.09 18.79 20.38
C THR A 573 -5.48 18.54 20.99
N LYS A 574 -6.56 18.59 20.18
CA LYS A 574 -7.91 18.21 20.66
C LYS A 574 -7.98 16.76 21.16
N ARG A 575 -7.15 15.87 20.61
CA ARG A 575 -7.03 14.46 21.01
C ARG A 575 -6.08 14.25 22.20
N GLY A 576 -5.61 15.34 22.83
CA GLY A 576 -4.71 15.30 23.98
C GLY A 576 -3.24 15.02 23.63
N TRP A 577 -2.83 15.23 22.38
CA TRP A 577 -1.44 15.06 21.96
C TRP A 577 -0.65 16.34 22.20
N GLN A 578 0.59 16.19 22.66
CA GLN A 578 1.49 17.29 22.98
C GLN A 578 2.67 17.31 22.00
N GLU A 579 2.84 18.41 21.27
CA GLU A 579 3.99 18.63 20.38
C GLU A 579 5.27 18.75 21.23
N LYS A 580 6.34 18.05 20.83
CA LYS A 580 7.67 18.22 21.43
C LYS A 580 8.36 19.40 20.78
N THR A 581 8.87 20.31 21.61
CA THR A 581 9.57 21.52 21.15
C THR A 581 10.98 21.24 20.62
N ASP A 582 11.53 20.07 20.89
CA ASP A 582 12.89 19.69 20.47
C ASP A 582 12.87 18.99 19.11
N GLY A 583 13.52 19.58 18.11
CA GLY A 583 13.79 18.96 16.80
C GLY A 583 12.72 19.12 15.71
N ALA A 584 11.71 19.99 15.93
CA ALA A 584 10.71 20.29 14.89
C ALA A 584 11.36 20.99 13.69
N THR A 585 11.23 20.41 12.50
CA THR A 585 11.71 21.01 11.26
C THR A 585 10.50 21.48 10.47
N VAL A 586 10.30 22.78 10.33
CA VAL A 586 9.22 23.33 9.51
C VAL A 586 9.83 24.26 8.47
N THR A 587 9.56 23.97 7.20
CA THR A 587 9.97 24.76 6.04
C THR A 587 8.77 24.94 5.12
N ALA A 588 8.91 25.75 4.06
CA ALA A 588 7.83 25.95 3.09
C ALA A 588 7.38 24.64 2.40
N GLU A 589 8.29 23.67 2.22
CA GLU A 589 8.03 22.46 1.42
C GLU A 589 7.94 21.17 2.23
N ARG A 590 8.41 21.18 3.49
CA ARG A 590 8.36 20.02 4.40
C ARG A 590 8.15 20.44 5.84
N ALA A 591 7.45 19.61 6.60
CA ALA A 591 7.37 19.73 8.05
C ALA A 591 7.51 18.37 8.74
N GLU A 592 8.32 18.29 9.78
CA GLU A 592 8.49 17.10 10.62
C GLU A 592 8.36 17.50 12.08
N LEU A 593 7.38 16.91 12.77
CA LEU A 593 7.04 17.22 14.14
C LEU A 593 6.87 15.94 14.95
N ALA A 594 7.45 15.93 16.14
CA ALA A 594 7.26 14.85 17.10
C ALA A 594 6.14 15.21 18.09
N PHE A 595 5.29 14.25 18.40
CA PHE A 595 4.21 14.38 19.37
C PHE A 595 4.30 13.30 20.45
N THR A 596 3.80 13.63 21.64
CA THR A 596 3.50 12.67 22.70
C THR A 596 1.99 12.47 22.71
N SER A 597 1.55 11.26 22.36
CA SER A 597 0.13 10.85 22.40
C SER A 597 -0.17 10.03 23.67
N PRO A 598 -1.46 9.83 24.02
CA PRO A 598 -1.84 8.96 25.14
C PRO A 598 -1.33 7.51 25.02
N GLU A 599 -1.14 6.99 23.80
CA GLU A 599 -0.66 5.61 23.59
C GLU A 599 0.86 5.52 23.42
N GLY A 600 1.57 6.64 23.23
CA GLY A 600 3.02 6.66 23.02
C GLY A 600 3.53 7.78 22.10
N PRO A 601 4.80 7.75 21.69
CA PRO A 601 5.38 8.75 20.79
C PRO A 601 4.79 8.64 19.38
N ALA A 602 4.62 9.78 18.74
CA ALA A 602 4.18 9.87 17.36
C ALA A 602 5.00 10.89 16.57
N MET A 603 5.02 10.72 15.25
CA MET A 603 5.76 11.57 14.33
C MET A 603 4.88 11.92 13.14
N LEU A 604 4.73 13.21 12.89
CA LEU A 604 4.05 13.77 11.74
C LEU A 604 5.10 14.24 10.74
N ARG A 605 5.01 13.77 9.50
CA ARG A 605 5.79 14.22 8.37
C ARG A 605 4.86 14.72 7.28
N LEU A 606 5.12 15.94 6.84
CA LEU A 606 4.44 16.60 5.73
C LEU A 606 5.48 16.88 4.66
N GLY A 607 5.12 16.62 3.41
CA GLY A 607 5.94 16.97 2.25
C GLY A 607 5.09 17.54 1.12
N ARG A 608 5.72 18.32 0.24
CA ARG A 608 5.09 18.75 -1.01
C ARG A 608 5.42 17.74 -2.11
N ALA A 609 4.38 17.20 -2.75
CA ALA A 609 4.54 16.38 -3.95
C ALA A 609 3.52 16.85 -4.99
N ARG A 610 4.00 17.41 -6.11
CA ARG A 610 3.17 18.12 -7.09
C ARG A 610 2.44 19.30 -6.42
N GLU A 611 1.14 19.47 -6.65
CA GLU A 611 0.28 20.50 -6.04
C GLU A 611 -0.41 20.01 -4.74
N GLU A 612 -0.02 18.85 -4.22
CA GLU A 612 -0.61 18.24 -3.02
C GLU A 612 0.40 18.16 -1.86
N THR A 613 -0.13 18.19 -0.64
CA THR A 613 0.64 17.95 0.58
C THR A 613 0.47 16.48 0.97
N THR A 614 1.58 15.74 0.97
CA THR A 614 1.64 14.36 1.44
C THR A 614 1.79 14.33 2.96
N VAL A 615 1.09 13.41 3.60
CA VAL A 615 1.05 13.23 5.04
C VAL A 615 1.50 11.81 5.36
N SER A 616 2.41 11.69 6.33
CA SER A 616 2.70 10.46 7.04
C SER A 616 2.63 10.76 8.54
N LEU A 617 1.63 10.20 9.23
CA LEU A 617 1.48 10.30 10.67
C LEU A 617 1.64 8.91 11.28
N VAL A 618 2.74 8.69 11.98
CA VAL A 618 3.09 7.40 12.60
C VAL A 618 2.98 7.52 14.12
N GLN A 619 2.18 6.65 14.73
CA GLN A 619 2.05 6.51 16.18
C GLN A 619 2.58 5.15 16.60
N ARG A 620 3.50 5.14 17.57
CA ARG A 620 4.05 3.93 18.19
C ARG A 620 3.43 3.72 19.57
N ASN A 621 3.20 2.46 19.94
CA ASN A 621 2.70 2.06 21.26
C ASN A 621 3.75 1.21 22.00
N PRO A 622 4.64 1.85 22.79
CA PRO A 622 5.72 1.14 23.46
C PRO A 622 5.21 0.14 24.50
N GLN A 623 4.09 0.43 25.17
CA GLN A 623 3.53 -0.48 26.17
C GLN A 623 3.00 -1.76 25.52
N ALA A 624 2.30 -1.65 24.39
CA ALA A 624 1.83 -2.82 23.65
C ALA A 624 3.01 -3.64 23.09
N ALA A 625 4.03 -2.97 22.54
CA ALA A 625 5.24 -3.63 22.04
C ALA A 625 6.02 -4.35 23.15
N ALA A 626 6.12 -3.75 24.34
CA ALA A 626 6.75 -4.36 25.51
C ALA A 626 5.95 -5.57 26.04
N LYS A 627 4.62 -5.45 26.16
CA LYS A 627 3.74 -6.56 26.56
C LYS A 627 3.81 -7.73 25.56
N ALA A 628 3.94 -7.42 24.28
CA ALA A 628 4.06 -8.39 23.20
C ALA A 628 5.47 -9.00 23.09
N ASP A 629 6.45 -8.49 23.84
CA ASP A 629 7.86 -8.89 23.79
C ASP A 629 8.51 -8.70 22.40
N ILE A 630 8.07 -7.66 21.68
CA ILE A 630 8.61 -7.29 20.36
C ILE A 630 9.47 -6.02 20.43
N MET A 631 9.65 -5.45 21.62
CA MET A 631 10.44 -4.25 21.83
C MET A 631 11.91 -4.50 21.44
N PRO A 632 12.49 -3.71 20.52
CA PRO A 632 13.90 -3.85 20.17
C PRO A 632 14.83 -3.52 21.33
N LYS A 633 15.99 -4.17 21.36
CA LYS A 633 17.06 -3.81 22.30
C LYS A 633 17.60 -2.42 21.98
N ALA A 634 18.10 -1.72 22.99
CA ALA A 634 18.70 -0.40 22.82
C ALA A 634 19.79 -0.43 21.74
N GLY A 635 19.68 0.44 20.73
CA GLY A 635 20.62 0.52 19.61
C GLY A 635 20.50 -0.57 18.55
N GLN A 636 19.52 -1.48 18.65
CA GLN A 636 19.29 -2.57 17.69
C GLN A 636 17.88 -2.52 17.12
N ALA A 637 17.68 -3.22 16.00
CA ALA A 637 16.39 -3.58 15.46
C ALA A 637 16.02 -5.00 15.88
N ARG A 638 14.73 -5.33 15.89
CA ARG A 638 14.23 -6.69 16.11
C ARG A 638 13.51 -7.19 14.87
N VAL A 639 13.88 -8.36 14.38
CA VAL A 639 13.23 -9.03 13.24
C VAL A 639 12.55 -10.29 13.74
N MET A 640 11.24 -10.40 13.51
CA MET A 640 10.43 -11.57 13.77
C MET A 640 10.19 -12.33 12.48
N LEU A 641 10.35 -13.64 12.51
CA LEU A 641 10.18 -14.51 11.36
C LEU A 641 8.88 -15.27 11.48
N GLY A 642 8.01 -15.18 10.48
CA GLY A 642 6.78 -15.96 10.40
C GLY A 642 6.73 -16.81 9.14
N ASN A 643 5.97 -17.88 9.19
CA ASN A 643 5.71 -18.80 8.10
C ASN A 643 4.25 -19.23 8.16
N ILE A 644 3.45 -18.63 7.28
CA ILE A 644 2.04 -18.98 7.10
C ILE A 644 1.84 -20.14 6.11
N GLY A 645 2.93 -20.69 5.58
CA GLY A 645 2.92 -21.85 4.70
C GLY A 645 2.78 -23.18 5.46
N PRO A 646 2.32 -24.24 4.77
CA PRO A 646 2.09 -25.55 5.37
C PRO A 646 3.38 -26.38 5.57
N LYS A 647 4.55 -25.85 5.20
CA LYS A 647 5.85 -26.55 5.24
C LYS A 647 6.88 -25.69 5.96
N GLU A 648 7.84 -26.33 6.61
CA GLU A 648 9.00 -25.65 7.22
C GLU A 648 9.78 -24.83 6.19
N ALA A 649 10.25 -23.66 6.61
CA ALA A 649 11.13 -22.79 5.84
C ALA A 649 12.41 -22.50 6.63
N SER A 650 13.52 -22.29 5.93
CA SER A 650 14.79 -21.83 6.53
C SER A 650 15.14 -20.46 5.97
N LEU A 651 15.27 -19.46 6.82
CA LEU A 651 15.68 -18.11 6.43
C LEU A 651 17.08 -17.82 6.97
N THR A 652 17.98 -17.44 6.08
CA THR A 652 19.34 -17.02 6.43
C THR A 652 19.45 -15.52 6.30
N ILE A 653 19.70 -14.80 7.39
CA ILE A 653 19.92 -13.35 7.42
C ILE A 653 21.12 -13.05 8.32
N ASN A 654 21.98 -12.11 7.91
CA ASN A 654 23.21 -11.79 8.67
C ASN A 654 24.08 -13.03 9.01
N LYS A 655 24.21 -13.97 8.06
CA LYS A 655 24.90 -15.28 8.23
C LYS A 655 24.29 -16.21 9.30
N GLN A 656 23.14 -15.86 9.88
CA GLN A 656 22.40 -16.69 10.83
C GLN A 656 21.26 -17.39 10.10
N THR A 657 21.21 -18.71 10.17
CA THR A 657 20.13 -19.50 9.58
C THR A 657 19.14 -19.90 10.65
N VAL A 658 17.89 -19.49 10.49
CA VAL A 658 16.79 -19.78 11.41
C VAL A 658 15.78 -20.66 10.70
N LYS A 659 15.41 -21.79 11.33
CA LYS A 659 14.33 -22.64 10.87
C LYS A 659 13.00 -22.11 11.41
N ILE A 660 12.01 -21.98 10.54
CA ILE A 660 10.68 -21.44 10.83
C ILE A 660 9.67 -22.55 10.54
N ALA A 661 9.12 -23.13 11.61
CA ALA A 661 8.10 -24.17 11.50
C ALA A 661 6.86 -23.68 10.73
N ALA A 662 6.13 -24.60 10.11
CA ALA A 662 4.86 -24.28 9.46
C ALA A 662 3.88 -23.68 10.49
N GLY A 663 3.24 -22.56 10.14
CA GLY A 663 2.31 -21.84 11.01
C GLY A 663 2.93 -20.96 12.10
N ALA A 664 4.26 -20.92 12.25
CA ALA A 664 4.93 -20.04 13.21
C ALA A 664 4.79 -18.56 12.80
N GLY A 665 4.56 -17.64 13.74
CA GLY A 665 4.22 -16.23 13.43
C GLY A 665 2.84 -16.02 12.78
N GLY A 666 2.01 -17.08 12.67
CA GLY A 666 0.63 -17.03 12.18
C GLY A 666 -0.41 -17.00 13.31
N PRO A 667 -1.72 -16.99 12.99
CA PRO A 667 -2.79 -16.84 13.98
C PRO A 667 -2.80 -17.91 15.08
N GLN A 668 -2.33 -19.12 14.79
CA GLN A 668 -2.25 -20.24 15.74
C GLN A 668 -0.98 -20.23 16.60
N SER A 669 0.08 -19.58 16.14
CA SER A 669 1.35 -19.45 16.86
C SER A 669 1.91 -18.05 16.61
N PRO A 670 1.36 -17.01 17.26
CA PRO A 670 1.63 -15.61 16.92
C PRO A 670 3.08 -15.18 17.20
N LYS A 671 3.83 -15.92 18.03
CA LYS A 671 5.24 -15.66 18.30
C LYS A 671 6.13 -16.56 17.44
N GLY A 672 6.63 -16.00 16.33
CA GLY A 672 7.68 -16.61 15.54
C GLY A 672 9.09 -16.40 16.11
N PRO A 673 10.12 -17.07 15.59
CA PRO A 673 11.51 -16.82 15.98
C PRO A 673 11.90 -15.35 15.83
N MET A 674 12.65 -14.82 16.79
CA MET A 674 13.09 -13.41 16.79
C MET A 674 14.61 -13.33 16.71
N LEU A 675 15.08 -12.29 16.02
CA LEU A 675 16.48 -11.99 15.82
C LEU A 675 16.72 -10.50 16.08
N ASP A 676 17.68 -10.18 16.95
CA ASP A 676 18.12 -8.80 17.11
C ASP A 676 19.24 -8.52 16.10
N LEU A 677 19.10 -7.45 15.32
CA LEU A 677 20.07 -7.03 14.30
C LEU A 677 20.54 -5.60 14.58
N PRO A 678 21.82 -5.27 14.37
CA PRO A 678 22.25 -3.89 14.28
C PRO A 678 21.49 -3.12 13.16
N PRO A 679 21.45 -1.78 13.21
CA PRO A 679 20.90 -0.98 12.11
C PRO A 679 21.72 -1.18 10.83
N GLY A 680 21.06 -1.36 9.69
CA GLY A 680 21.72 -1.56 8.40
C GLY A 680 20.86 -2.30 7.38
N THR A 681 21.42 -2.51 6.19
CA THR A 681 20.80 -3.29 5.11
C THR A 681 21.36 -4.71 5.09
N TYR A 682 20.47 -5.68 5.19
CA TYR A 682 20.80 -7.11 5.24
C TYR A 682 20.18 -7.84 4.06
N GLN A 683 21.00 -8.64 3.37
CA GLN A 683 20.49 -9.65 2.44
C GLN A 683 20.00 -10.85 3.24
N TYR A 684 18.80 -11.33 2.93
CA TYR A 684 18.25 -12.57 3.46
C TYR A 684 17.95 -13.56 2.34
N ALA A 685 18.19 -14.85 2.63
CA ALA A 685 17.92 -15.94 1.72
C ALA A 685 16.89 -16.90 2.32
N LEU A 686 15.78 -17.11 1.63
CA LEU A 686 14.75 -18.09 1.98
C LEU A 686 15.01 -19.41 1.25
N ARG A 687 15.00 -20.52 1.99
CA ARG A 687 15.07 -21.89 1.47
C ARG A 687 13.84 -22.67 1.91
N MET A 688 13.20 -23.35 0.96
CA MET A 688 12.08 -24.24 1.20
C MET A 688 12.31 -25.60 0.51
N PRO A 689 11.80 -26.70 1.07
CA PRO A 689 11.91 -28.02 0.43
C PRO A 689 11.30 -28.02 -0.99
N GLY A 690 12.11 -28.45 -1.98
CA GLY A 690 11.68 -28.57 -3.38
C GLY A 690 11.58 -27.25 -4.15
N ARG A 691 12.14 -26.15 -3.65
CA ARG A 691 12.18 -24.85 -4.34
C ARG A 691 13.58 -24.24 -4.37
N PRO A 692 13.94 -23.46 -5.41
CA PRO A 692 15.18 -22.73 -5.44
C PRO A 692 15.22 -21.67 -4.33
N ALA A 693 16.42 -21.40 -3.82
CA ALA A 693 16.62 -20.37 -2.80
C ALA A 693 16.30 -18.97 -3.38
N ARG A 694 15.52 -18.17 -2.66
CA ARG A 694 15.20 -16.78 -3.03
C ARG A 694 15.98 -15.82 -2.14
N THR A 695 16.50 -14.75 -2.72
CA THR A 695 17.31 -13.76 -1.99
C THR A 695 16.72 -12.37 -2.18
N GLU A 696 16.53 -11.65 -1.08
CA GLU A 696 16.00 -10.28 -1.03
C GLU A 696 16.71 -9.48 0.07
N SER A 697 16.44 -8.18 0.17
CA SER A 697 17.07 -7.29 1.15
C SER A 697 16.06 -6.67 2.12
N LEU A 698 16.45 -6.57 3.39
CA LEU A 698 15.73 -5.84 4.44
C LEU A 698 16.64 -4.75 5.01
N THR A 699 16.14 -3.51 5.10
CA THR A 699 16.81 -2.41 5.81
C THR A 699 16.12 -2.18 7.14
N VAL A 700 16.89 -2.15 8.22
CA VAL A 700 16.38 -1.95 9.59
C VAL A 700 17.08 -0.79 10.28
N ALA A 701 16.35 0.00 11.07
CA ALA A 701 16.90 1.09 11.86
C ALA A 701 16.89 0.76 13.36
N ALA A 702 17.69 1.48 14.16
CA ALA A 702 17.70 1.31 15.61
C ALA A 702 16.33 1.62 16.21
N GLY A 703 15.83 0.73 17.06
CA GLY A 703 14.52 0.91 17.71
C GLY A 703 13.33 0.49 16.84
N ASP A 704 13.55 -0.10 15.66
CA ASP A 704 12.50 -0.67 14.83
C ASP A 704 12.26 -2.16 15.10
N ALA A 705 11.01 -2.59 15.01
CA ALA A 705 10.67 -4.01 14.91
C ALA A 705 10.07 -4.33 13.54
N TRP A 706 10.51 -5.43 12.93
CA TRP A 706 10.08 -5.90 11.62
C TRP A 706 9.59 -7.34 11.68
N GLY A 707 8.60 -7.69 10.88
CA GLY A 707 8.14 -9.05 10.62
C GLY A 707 8.50 -9.46 9.20
N LEU A 708 9.12 -10.62 9.02
CA LEU A 708 9.30 -11.27 7.72
C LEU A 708 8.37 -12.47 7.65
N LEU A 709 7.25 -12.34 6.95
CA LEU A 709 6.24 -13.39 6.83
C LEU A 709 6.41 -14.18 5.53
N VAL A 710 6.70 -15.47 5.64
CA VAL A 710 6.80 -16.40 4.51
C VAL A 710 5.41 -16.90 4.14
N GLY A 711 4.96 -16.57 2.92
CA GLY A 711 3.71 -17.01 2.34
C GLY A 711 3.69 -18.49 1.92
N PRO A 712 2.50 -19.06 1.63
CA PRO A 712 2.38 -20.45 1.16
C PRO A 712 3.12 -20.73 -0.15
N THR A 713 3.30 -19.69 -0.97
CA THR A 713 4.03 -19.70 -2.24
C THR A 713 5.53 -19.38 -2.10
N GLY A 714 6.04 -19.20 -0.87
CA GLY A 714 7.45 -18.86 -0.63
C GLY A 714 7.83 -17.43 -1.01
N GLU A 715 6.85 -16.52 -1.07
CA GLU A 715 7.07 -15.07 -1.06
C GLU A 715 7.30 -14.60 0.38
N VAL A 716 8.15 -13.60 0.59
CA VAL A 716 8.41 -13.03 1.92
C VAL A 716 7.83 -11.63 1.95
N LEU A 717 6.94 -11.36 2.90
CA LEU A 717 6.37 -10.04 3.11
C LEU A 717 7.07 -9.36 4.31
N PRO A 718 7.88 -8.31 4.09
CA PRO A 718 8.40 -7.49 5.17
C PRO A 718 7.33 -6.53 5.69
N LEU A 719 7.14 -6.48 7.00
CA LEU A 719 6.17 -5.64 7.70
C LEU A 719 6.85 -4.88 8.83
N GLN A 720 6.79 -3.55 8.82
CA GLN A 720 7.27 -2.78 9.96
C GLN A 720 6.24 -2.87 11.10
N MET A 721 6.62 -3.56 12.17
CA MET A 721 5.76 -3.83 13.33
C MET A 721 5.79 -2.71 14.36
N TYR A 722 6.94 -2.05 14.54
CA TYR A 722 7.13 -0.97 15.50
C TYR A 722 8.05 0.09 14.91
#